data_AF-A0A6J2QLF5-F1
#
_entry.id   AF-A0A6J2QLF5-F1
#
_cell.length_a   1.000
_cell.length_b   1.000
_cell.length_c   1.000
_cell.angle_alpha   90.00
_cell.angle_beta   90.00
_cell.angle_gamma   90.00
#
_symmetry.space_group_name_H-M   'P 1'
#
loop_
_entity.id
_entity.type
_entity.pdbx_description
1 polymer ?
#
loop_
_entity_poly.entity_id
_entity_poly.type
_entity_poly.pdbx_seq_one_letter_code
_entity_poly.pdbx_strand_id
1 'polypeptide(L)'
;MEDGQDFSLCGKEAVTEANLRDEYFWKLIADFIGPQSGEGLELENAPCKNRLLIQVGLMAEDNNFPWVAIVDWLMKIFPSHRSADFRRLVERGIATTLSLGSDARLTFLESDVNFNFVGPICDSIGVERQLLLEMRDFKERAQSIEVTNGLILELSNFVTREKIAPVVLVTWLRNFNPDFCENGDIQKAYKVLRPKIKKLKLHYRNYETRSHRRNAAMENLLQNSFELVRKKTPRFIVKKRMKRDDSINYEKVIIKEEYESFEIMEGEESKVNRVVVKKIILKEEASVHDESDEDSDKSNMGEETSDVKQESLTLLDISMLSVQKLSSVYGGKNEACKQVCLDLLKNQYALTCKEHPAMAKFEKKLDALCEDISLVYPVVFLNYNANFLVDMHDAVEQQIMAFEKEIILSTGEKLGRDKLPQFKNFVNLSESATSRYIHMACDILSPSSPGMQDYRKHWVAFCEEKKNPCRLAVNQSNRFNNYFEAAAGLTHHYKEMALFFSDLLSMNNDANIILECVAADANDSVIQSLVCVLAIVYCKILGPYWQLLKSEGEYSLFSQYILCLYQKFLDWSKDPSTLLEPEGATNVFLQFPLQEKTFDGVFHFCGQWHTNRELIRACLKRVVKVIAAVTEEHLKDFLPGGTFSQVPSPDLSSQLVSCTFSVLMAEYPFSPAEEDTIKKKKLDKSSKHSSQKNLDSSQEDDDRSGSSHDGSDEFSGWPVKKNTNIGQKDTYSPQIKKGSKEKGAKVHEEHEENMDREYIIATVSRNGGPCKTQQDVDKMMLRFEGKPRAEKREGIRCEILYQKMILNNTDQNLFCTFHNTTHMVLKLKLSLPRVKPGYSLVWAPKKTKTKPVFQNATDAATGWNITAAHDGI
;
A
#
# COMPACT_ATOMS: atom_id res chain seq x y z
N MET A 1 66.71 -16.99 31.59
CA MET A 1 66.96 -15.93 30.60
C MET A 1 67.38 -16.64 29.33
N GLU A 2 66.90 -16.17 28.17
CA GLU A 2 67.12 -16.81 26.85
C GLU A 2 66.42 -18.18 26.81
N ASP A 3 65.12 -18.29 26.48
CA ASP A 3 64.25 -17.58 25.51
C ASP A 3 64.62 -17.78 24.03
N GLY A 4 63.61 -18.18 23.24
CA GLY A 4 63.44 -17.67 21.87
C GLY A 4 63.92 -18.51 20.68
N GLN A 5 63.48 -19.77 20.53
CA GLN A 5 63.56 -20.42 19.20
C GLN A 5 62.50 -21.50 18.91
N ASP A 6 61.22 -21.11 18.95
CA ASP A 6 60.16 -21.92 18.34
C ASP A 6 60.19 -21.81 16.80
N PHE A 7 60.17 -22.95 16.13
CA PHE A 7 60.22 -23.02 14.67
C PHE A 7 58.88 -22.60 14.06
N SER A 8 58.79 -21.35 13.57
CA SER A 8 57.64 -20.87 12.80
C SER A 8 57.57 -21.55 11.43
N LEU A 9 56.95 -22.74 11.39
CA LEU A 9 56.51 -23.36 10.15
C LEU A 9 55.35 -22.55 9.58
N CYS A 10 55.68 -21.67 8.63
CA CYS A 10 54.77 -20.73 7.97
C CYS A 10 53.64 -21.43 7.20
N GLY A 11 52.59 -21.83 7.92
CA GLY A 11 51.28 -22.07 7.34
C GLY A 11 50.69 -20.73 6.93
N LYS A 12 50.62 -20.46 5.62
CA LYS A 12 50.03 -19.24 5.06
C LYS A 12 48.69 -18.95 5.71
N GLU A 13 48.49 -17.70 6.14
CA GLU A 13 47.21 -17.30 6.73
C GLU A 13 46.05 -17.66 5.80
N ALA A 14 45.07 -18.38 6.33
CA ALA A 14 43.80 -18.59 5.65
C ALA A 14 43.08 -17.24 5.64
N VAL A 15 43.32 -16.48 4.57
CA VAL A 15 42.80 -15.12 4.36
C VAL A 15 41.29 -15.05 4.65
N THR A 16 40.84 -13.93 5.21
CA THR A 16 39.50 -13.78 5.78
C THR A 16 38.74 -12.59 5.20
N GLU A 17 37.49 -12.38 5.63
CA GLU A 17 36.72 -11.18 5.29
C GLU A 17 37.43 -9.88 5.73
N ALA A 18 38.20 -9.91 6.83
CA ALA A 18 38.96 -8.75 7.30
C ALA A 18 40.08 -8.36 6.30
N ASN A 19 40.76 -9.35 5.73
CA ASN A 19 41.87 -9.15 4.79
C ASN A 19 41.45 -8.53 3.44
N LEU A 20 40.13 -8.43 3.15
CA LEU A 20 39.60 -7.72 1.98
C LEU A 20 39.01 -6.35 2.31
N ARG A 21 38.81 -5.99 3.59
CA ARG A 21 38.53 -4.60 4.01
C ARG A 21 39.82 -3.87 4.40
N ASP A 22 40.83 -4.04 3.55
CA ASP A 22 42.15 -3.43 3.65
C ASP A 22 42.12 -1.92 3.32
N GLU A 23 43.26 -1.24 3.40
CA GLU A 23 43.37 0.19 3.09
C GLU A 23 42.88 0.53 1.66
N TYR A 24 43.05 -0.41 0.71
CA TYR A 24 42.64 -0.23 -0.68
C TYR A 24 41.10 -0.30 -0.85
N PHE A 25 40.41 -1.14 -0.08
CA PHE A 25 38.94 -1.13 0.01
C PHE A 25 38.39 0.24 0.44
N TRP A 26 39.03 0.92 1.39
CA TRP A 26 38.61 2.26 1.81
C TRP A 26 38.92 3.34 0.76
N LYS A 27 39.99 3.19 -0.03
CA LYS A 27 40.26 4.04 -1.20
C LYS A 27 39.21 3.87 -2.31
N LEU A 28 38.75 2.63 -2.57
CA LEU A 28 37.64 2.37 -3.50
C LEU A 28 36.34 3.06 -3.06
N ILE A 29 36.02 3.03 -1.77
CA ILE A 29 34.86 3.75 -1.20
C ILE A 29 35.03 5.28 -1.36
N ALA A 30 36.21 5.82 -1.08
CA ALA A 30 36.49 7.25 -1.17
C ALA A 30 36.36 7.78 -2.61
N ASP A 31 36.89 7.07 -3.62
CA ASP A 31 36.71 7.47 -5.03
C ASP A 31 35.25 7.35 -5.50
N PHE A 32 34.54 6.26 -5.13
CA PHE A 32 33.15 6.06 -5.54
C PHE A 32 32.19 7.14 -4.98
N ILE A 33 32.41 7.57 -3.73
CA ILE A 33 31.62 8.65 -3.10
C ILE A 33 32.09 10.04 -3.57
N GLY A 34 33.39 10.20 -3.82
CA GLY A 34 34.03 11.46 -4.18
C GLY A 34 34.16 11.69 -5.70
N PRO A 35 35.39 11.81 -6.26
CA PRO A 35 35.61 12.29 -7.62
C PRO A 35 35.14 11.33 -8.72
N GLN A 36 35.02 10.03 -8.44
CA GLN A 36 34.66 8.98 -9.40
C GLN A 36 35.54 8.95 -10.66
N SER A 37 36.82 9.35 -10.53
CA SER A 37 37.79 9.37 -11.62
C SER A 37 38.70 8.14 -11.60
N GLY A 38 38.88 7.49 -10.45
CA GLY A 38 39.86 6.43 -10.23
C GLY A 38 41.29 6.94 -10.04
N GLU A 39 41.50 8.25 -10.04
CA GLU A 39 42.80 8.89 -9.81
C GLU A 39 43.24 8.64 -8.36
N GLY A 40 44.27 7.81 -8.17
CA GLY A 40 44.70 7.32 -6.85
C GLY A 40 44.34 5.86 -6.55
N LEU A 41 43.72 5.14 -7.49
CA LEU A 41 43.57 3.67 -7.45
C LEU A 41 44.72 2.92 -8.16
N GLU A 42 45.67 3.64 -8.78
CA GLU A 42 46.88 3.09 -9.45
C GLU A 42 46.61 2.10 -10.62
N LEU A 43 45.39 2.09 -11.16
CA LEU A 43 44.88 1.10 -12.12
C LEU A 43 45.46 1.18 -13.54
N GLU A 44 46.30 2.17 -13.83
CA GLU A 44 46.87 2.39 -15.16
C GLU A 44 48.03 1.45 -15.50
N ASN A 45 48.68 0.86 -14.49
CA ASN A 45 49.96 0.15 -14.64
C ASN A 45 49.89 -1.38 -14.48
N ALA A 46 48.71 -1.96 -14.19
CA ALA A 46 48.57 -3.39 -13.92
C ALA A 46 47.22 -3.95 -14.41
N PRO A 47 47.13 -5.25 -14.77
CA PRO A 47 45.85 -5.89 -15.05
C PRO A 47 44.95 -5.88 -13.81
N CYS A 48 43.66 -5.64 -14.01
CA CYS A 48 42.67 -5.65 -12.93
C CYS A 48 42.55 -7.07 -12.36
N LYS A 49 42.79 -7.22 -11.05
CA LYS A 49 42.72 -8.49 -10.32
C LYS A 49 41.30 -8.79 -9.81
N ASN A 50 40.93 -10.07 -9.72
CA ASN A 50 39.60 -10.47 -9.21
C ASN A 50 39.33 -9.92 -7.80
N ARG A 51 40.37 -9.77 -6.97
CA ARG A 51 40.33 -9.08 -5.66
C ARG A 51 39.59 -7.74 -5.70
N LEU A 52 39.88 -6.88 -6.68
CA LEU A 52 39.27 -5.55 -6.80
C LEU A 52 37.76 -5.64 -7.06
N LEU A 53 37.35 -6.47 -8.03
CA LEU A 53 35.92 -6.64 -8.32
C LEU A 53 35.15 -7.20 -7.12
N ILE A 54 35.77 -8.09 -6.34
CA ILE A 54 35.17 -8.64 -5.13
C ILE A 54 35.11 -7.59 -4.00
N GLN A 55 36.09 -6.69 -3.90
CA GLN A 55 36.05 -5.53 -3.00
C GLN A 55 34.95 -4.53 -3.41
N VAL A 56 34.74 -4.29 -4.71
CA VAL A 56 33.61 -3.49 -5.20
C VAL A 56 32.26 -4.17 -4.93
N GLY A 57 32.21 -5.51 -4.96
CA GLY A 57 31.05 -6.29 -4.53
C GLY A 57 30.75 -6.14 -3.02
N LEU A 58 31.78 -6.19 -2.17
CA LEU A 58 31.67 -5.89 -0.74
C LEU A 58 31.18 -4.46 -0.52
N MET A 59 31.75 -3.47 -1.22
CA MET A 59 31.34 -2.07 -1.14
C MET A 59 29.86 -1.88 -1.48
N ALA A 60 29.38 -2.57 -2.53
CA ALA A 60 27.98 -2.52 -2.95
C ALA A 60 27.02 -3.06 -1.87
N GLU A 61 27.38 -4.16 -1.21
CA GLU A 61 26.51 -4.82 -0.22
C GLU A 61 26.62 -4.22 1.19
N ASP A 62 27.81 -3.79 1.64
CA ASP A 62 28.01 -3.14 2.94
C ASP A 62 27.35 -1.74 3.02
N ASN A 63 27.29 -1.01 1.90
CA ASN A 63 26.77 0.37 1.85
C ASN A 63 25.39 0.50 1.15
N ASN A 64 24.80 -0.61 0.68
CA ASN A 64 23.54 -0.64 -0.10
C ASN A 64 23.54 0.22 -1.39
N PHE A 65 24.70 0.40 -2.03
CA PHE A 65 24.80 1.25 -3.22
C PHE A 65 24.08 0.66 -4.44
N PRO A 66 23.41 1.48 -5.27
CA PRO A 66 22.68 0.99 -6.44
C PRO A 66 23.63 0.51 -7.53
N TRP A 67 23.45 -0.74 -7.98
CA TRP A 67 24.25 -1.40 -9.02
C TRP A 67 24.41 -0.62 -10.33
N VAL A 68 23.48 0.28 -10.66
CA VAL A 68 23.58 1.15 -11.84
C VAL A 68 24.78 2.10 -11.69
N ALA A 69 24.84 2.85 -10.60
CA ALA A 69 25.94 3.80 -10.34
C ALA A 69 27.31 3.10 -10.25
N ILE A 70 27.37 1.91 -9.64
CA ILE A 70 28.60 1.11 -9.56
C ILE A 70 29.08 0.68 -10.95
N VAL A 71 28.17 0.25 -11.83
CA VAL A 71 28.52 -0.15 -13.20
C VAL A 71 28.93 1.07 -14.04
N ASP A 72 28.22 2.20 -13.92
CA ASP A 72 28.57 3.44 -14.62
C ASP A 72 29.94 3.98 -14.18
N TRP A 73 30.29 3.85 -12.90
CA TRP A 73 31.61 4.17 -12.35
C TRP A 73 32.71 3.24 -12.88
N LEU A 74 32.50 1.92 -12.86
CA LEU A 74 33.46 0.96 -13.43
C LEU A 74 33.68 1.17 -14.95
N MET A 75 32.67 1.66 -15.68
CA MET A 75 32.79 2.07 -17.10
C MET A 75 33.60 3.37 -17.31
N LYS A 76 33.71 4.24 -16.29
CA LYS A 76 34.66 5.37 -16.29
C LYS A 76 36.08 4.84 -16.10
N ILE A 77 36.30 4.07 -15.02
CA ILE A 77 37.61 3.56 -14.57
C ILE A 77 38.26 2.60 -15.56
N PHE A 78 37.50 1.72 -16.21
CA PHE A 78 38.03 0.76 -17.19
C PHE A 78 37.55 1.13 -18.61
N PRO A 79 38.06 2.23 -19.22
CA PRO A 79 37.56 2.74 -20.50
C PRO A 79 37.71 1.73 -21.64
N SER A 80 38.79 0.94 -21.63
CA SER A 80 39.07 -0.15 -22.58
C SER A 80 38.08 -1.32 -22.50
N HIS A 81 37.30 -1.42 -21.41
CA HIS A 81 36.38 -2.52 -21.13
C HIS A 81 34.93 -2.07 -20.87
N ARG A 82 34.54 -0.89 -21.39
CA ARG A 82 33.21 -0.28 -21.23
C ARG A 82 31.99 -1.14 -21.59
N SER A 83 32.15 -2.25 -22.32
CA SER A 83 31.06 -3.18 -22.66
C SER A 83 31.04 -4.47 -21.81
N ALA A 84 31.99 -4.62 -20.88
CA ALA A 84 32.08 -5.78 -19.99
C ALA A 84 30.86 -5.85 -19.05
N ASP A 85 30.47 -7.07 -18.67
CA ASP A 85 29.37 -7.29 -17.73
C ASP A 85 29.88 -7.18 -16.28
N PHE A 86 30.30 -5.98 -15.88
CA PHE A 86 30.94 -5.74 -14.58
C PHE A 86 30.16 -6.34 -13.41
N ARG A 87 28.82 -6.19 -13.41
CA ARG A 87 27.97 -6.80 -12.38
C ARG A 87 28.05 -8.32 -12.38
N ARG A 88 27.91 -9.00 -13.53
CA ARG A 88 28.02 -10.47 -13.59
C ARG A 88 29.45 -10.96 -13.33
N LEU A 89 30.48 -10.17 -13.66
CA LEU A 89 31.87 -10.45 -13.30
C LEU A 89 32.06 -10.44 -11.78
N VAL A 90 31.54 -9.43 -11.08
CA VAL A 90 31.57 -9.37 -9.60
C VAL A 90 30.75 -10.52 -8.99
N GLU A 91 29.50 -10.73 -9.44
CA GLU A 91 28.62 -11.81 -8.95
C GLU A 91 29.26 -13.21 -9.18
N ARG A 92 29.96 -13.42 -10.30
CA ARG A 92 30.73 -14.65 -10.58
C ARG A 92 31.99 -14.74 -9.73
N GLY A 93 32.78 -13.68 -9.61
CA GLY A 93 34.02 -13.65 -8.83
C GLY A 93 33.78 -14.01 -7.36
N ILE A 94 32.72 -13.47 -6.76
CA ILE A 94 32.26 -13.84 -5.42
C ILE A 94 31.90 -15.33 -5.35
N ALA A 95 31.10 -15.83 -6.28
CA ALA A 95 30.68 -17.24 -6.31
C ALA A 95 31.85 -18.23 -6.49
N THR A 96 32.84 -17.88 -7.32
CA THR A 96 34.07 -18.67 -7.51
C THR A 96 34.96 -18.61 -6.27
N THR A 97 35.11 -17.43 -5.65
CA THR A 97 35.89 -17.29 -4.40
C THR A 97 35.31 -18.19 -3.32
N LEU A 98 33.98 -18.20 -3.15
CA LEU A 98 33.29 -19.08 -2.20
C LEU A 98 33.42 -20.58 -2.49
N SER A 99 33.67 -21.01 -3.73
CA SER A 99 33.78 -22.44 -4.07
C SER A 99 35.20 -23.00 -3.93
N LEU A 100 36.23 -22.15 -3.96
CA LEU A 100 37.65 -22.54 -3.87
C LEU A 100 38.13 -22.72 -2.43
N GLY A 101 39.10 -23.63 -2.22
CA GLY A 101 39.85 -23.77 -0.95
C GLY A 101 40.90 -22.66 -0.74
N SER A 102 41.53 -22.61 0.44
CA SER A 102 42.44 -21.53 0.88
C SER A 102 43.46 -21.07 -0.18
N ASP A 103 44.34 -21.97 -0.62
CA ASP A 103 45.42 -21.63 -1.55
C ASP A 103 44.90 -21.30 -2.95
N ALA A 104 43.94 -22.08 -3.46
CA ALA A 104 43.35 -21.85 -4.77
C ALA A 104 42.58 -20.51 -4.83
N ARG A 105 41.96 -20.11 -3.72
CA ARG A 105 41.28 -18.81 -3.57
C ARG A 105 42.25 -17.64 -3.54
N LEU A 106 43.37 -17.78 -2.82
CA LEU A 106 44.48 -16.82 -2.87
C LEU A 106 44.97 -16.62 -4.32
N THR A 107 45.23 -17.70 -5.04
CA THR A 107 45.63 -17.65 -6.46
C THR A 107 44.57 -17.00 -7.35
N PHE A 108 43.28 -17.30 -7.14
CA PHE A 108 42.18 -16.70 -7.93
C PHE A 108 42.00 -15.20 -7.68
N LEU A 109 42.18 -14.73 -6.45
CA LEU A 109 42.03 -13.31 -6.11
C LEU A 109 43.14 -12.45 -6.71
N GLU A 110 44.37 -12.97 -6.71
CA GLU A 110 45.54 -12.31 -7.26
C GLU A 110 45.71 -12.53 -8.78
N SER A 111 44.86 -13.35 -9.41
CA SER A 111 44.81 -13.50 -10.87
C SER A 111 43.92 -12.43 -11.53
N ASP A 112 44.15 -12.23 -12.82
CA ASP A 112 43.48 -11.22 -13.63
C ASP A 112 41.98 -11.50 -13.83
N VAL A 113 41.23 -10.44 -14.06
CA VAL A 113 39.82 -10.46 -14.46
C VAL A 113 39.69 -10.78 -15.95
N ASN A 114 38.92 -11.82 -16.28
CA ASN A 114 38.59 -12.11 -17.67
C ASN A 114 37.56 -11.11 -18.23
N PHE A 115 38.00 -9.97 -18.76
CA PHE A 115 37.13 -9.00 -19.43
C PHE A 115 36.53 -9.51 -20.76
N ASN A 116 36.97 -10.65 -21.30
CA ASN A 116 36.31 -11.32 -22.43
C ASN A 116 35.06 -12.13 -22.01
N PHE A 117 34.67 -12.09 -20.73
CA PHE A 117 33.49 -12.78 -20.22
C PHE A 117 32.17 -12.31 -20.88
N VAL A 118 31.54 -13.22 -21.62
CA VAL A 118 30.21 -13.02 -22.23
C VAL A 118 29.11 -13.19 -21.17
N GLY A 119 29.21 -14.29 -20.42
CA GLY A 119 28.27 -14.77 -19.41
C GLY A 119 28.59 -16.22 -19.02
N PRO A 120 27.94 -16.77 -17.98
CA PRO A 120 28.30 -18.06 -17.40
C PRO A 120 28.15 -19.29 -18.31
N ILE A 121 27.25 -19.28 -19.29
CA ILE A 121 26.99 -20.45 -20.17
C ILE A 121 27.98 -20.46 -21.33
N CYS A 122 28.25 -19.32 -21.95
CA CYS A 122 29.29 -19.18 -22.97
C CYS A 122 30.69 -19.46 -22.38
N ASP A 123 30.95 -19.00 -21.16
CA ASP A 123 32.22 -19.26 -20.46
C ASP A 123 32.44 -20.75 -20.18
N SER A 124 31.39 -21.53 -19.85
CA SER A 124 31.53 -22.98 -19.62
C SER A 124 31.83 -23.82 -20.87
N ILE A 125 31.80 -23.23 -22.07
CA ILE A 125 32.26 -23.84 -23.34
C ILE A 125 33.43 -23.08 -23.97
N GLY A 126 34.07 -22.16 -23.23
CA GLY A 126 35.18 -21.36 -23.75
C GLY A 126 34.78 -20.48 -24.95
N VAL A 127 33.58 -19.91 -24.94
CA VAL A 127 33.10 -18.93 -25.93
C VAL A 127 33.26 -17.53 -25.36
N GLU A 128 34.42 -16.95 -25.64
CA GLU A 128 34.82 -15.60 -25.24
C GLU A 128 34.24 -14.50 -26.15
N ARG A 129 34.23 -13.26 -25.64
CA ARG A 129 33.83 -12.03 -26.33
C ARG A 129 34.42 -11.94 -27.75
N GLN A 130 35.72 -12.21 -27.90
CA GLN A 130 36.40 -12.09 -29.18
C GLN A 130 35.88 -13.09 -30.23
N LEU A 131 35.55 -14.32 -29.82
CA LEU A 131 34.99 -15.34 -30.72
C LEU A 131 33.61 -14.96 -31.26
N LEU A 132 32.77 -14.34 -30.42
CA LEU A 132 31.46 -13.83 -30.82
C LEU A 132 31.57 -12.60 -31.74
N LEU A 133 32.46 -11.65 -31.41
CA LEU A 133 32.65 -10.43 -32.20
C LEU A 133 33.26 -10.70 -33.58
N GLU A 134 34.23 -11.61 -33.67
CA GLU A 134 34.85 -12.04 -34.93
C GLU A 134 34.01 -13.06 -35.70
N MET A 135 32.82 -13.43 -35.21
CA MET A 135 31.89 -14.36 -35.85
C MET A 135 32.50 -15.74 -36.17
N ARG A 136 33.50 -16.19 -35.39
CA ARG A 136 34.17 -17.48 -35.64
C ARG A 136 33.20 -18.65 -35.43
N ASP A 137 33.44 -19.76 -36.14
CA ASP A 137 32.75 -21.03 -35.87
C ASP A 137 33.23 -21.60 -34.53
N PHE A 138 32.28 -21.98 -33.68
CA PHE A 138 32.52 -22.66 -32.40
C PHE A 138 31.56 -23.86 -32.22
N LYS A 139 30.98 -24.37 -33.30
CA LYS A 139 30.01 -25.47 -33.35
C LYS A 139 30.50 -26.74 -32.66
N GLU A 140 31.80 -27.04 -32.71
CA GLU A 140 32.40 -28.17 -31.98
C GLU A 140 32.29 -28.02 -30.45
N ARG A 141 32.43 -26.79 -29.94
CA ARG A 141 32.29 -26.47 -28.50
C ARG A 141 30.82 -26.36 -28.07
N ALA A 142 29.95 -25.97 -28.99
CA ALA A 142 28.53 -25.74 -28.72
C ALA A 142 27.64 -26.98 -28.88
N GLN A 143 28.07 -28.02 -29.62
CA GLN A 143 27.32 -29.26 -29.86
C GLN A 143 26.90 -30.02 -28.59
N SER A 144 27.57 -29.80 -27.46
CA SER A 144 27.29 -30.44 -26.17
C SER A 144 26.28 -29.70 -25.29
N ILE A 145 25.80 -28.51 -25.70
CA ILE A 145 24.86 -27.69 -24.92
C ILE A 145 23.53 -27.50 -25.65
N GLU A 146 22.43 -27.87 -24.98
CA GLU A 146 21.09 -27.53 -25.44
C GLU A 146 20.84 -26.02 -25.35
N VAL A 147 20.14 -25.46 -26.34
CA VAL A 147 19.77 -24.03 -26.35
C VAL A 147 18.70 -23.77 -25.29
N THR A 148 19.11 -23.28 -24.13
CA THR A 148 18.21 -22.93 -23.01
C THR A 148 17.72 -21.48 -23.08
N ASN A 149 16.66 -21.18 -22.32
CA ASN A 149 16.21 -19.81 -22.07
C ASN A 149 17.35 -18.93 -21.49
N GLY A 150 18.20 -19.49 -20.63
CA GLY A 150 19.37 -18.81 -20.08
C GLY A 150 20.36 -18.35 -21.14
N LEU A 151 20.75 -19.25 -22.06
CA LEU A 151 21.66 -18.94 -23.17
C LEU A 151 21.09 -17.85 -24.09
N ILE A 152 19.80 -17.92 -24.39
CA ILE A 152 19.10 -16.93 -25.22
C ILE A 152 19.11 -15.53 -24.56
N LEU A 153 18.93 -15.46 -23.24
CA LEU A 153 19.02 -14.20 -22.49
C LEU A 153 20.47 -13.68 -22.44
N GLU A 154 21.45 -14.56 -22.26
CA GLU A 154 22.87 -14.24 -22.21
C GLU A 154 23.35 -13.59 -23.53
N LEU A 155 23.19 -14.30 -24.65
CA LEU A 155 23.55 -13.81 -25.98
C LEU A 155 22.75 -12.55 -26.36
N SER A 156 21.45 -12.51 -26.04
CA SER A 156 20.61 -11.34 -26.34
C SER A 156 20.91 -10.14 -25.45
N ASN A 157 21.56 -10.32 -24.29
CA ASN A 157 22.07 -9.21 -23.48
C ASN A 157 23.44 -8.76 -23.99
N PHE A 158 24.36 -9.68 -24.33
CA PHE A 158 25.63 -9.36 -24.99
C PHE A 158 25.46 -8.49 -26.24
N VAL A 159 24.54 -8.87 -27.15
CA VAL A 159 24.12 -8.05 -28.31
C VAL A 159 23.69 -6.64 -27.93
N THR A 160 23.02 -6.49 -26.78
CA THR A 160 22.54 -5.18 -26.31
C THR A 160 23.68 -4.33 -25.73
N ARG A 161 24.64 -4.94 -25.00
CA ARG A 161 25.81 -4.23 -24.46
C ARG A 161 26.77 -3.77 -25.57
N GLU A 162 27.08 -4.66 -26.50
CA GLU A 162 28.00 -4.41 -27.63
C GLU A 162 27.34 -3.65 -28.80
N LYS A 163 26.06 -3.27 -28.69
CA LYS A 163 25.27 -2.54 -29.71
C LYS A 163 25.20 -3.25 -31.08
N ILE A 164 25.33 -4.58 -31.10
CA ILE A 164 25.33 -5.41 -32.31
C ILE A 164 23.92 -5.50 -32.92
N ALA A 165 23.83 -5.64 -34.25
CA ALA A 165 22.57 -5.87 -34.95
C ALA A 165 21.89 -7.18 -34.47
N PRO A 166 20.69 -7.16 -33.85
CA PRO A 166 20.14 -8.35 -33.19
C PRO A 166 19.81 -9.57 -34.06
N VAL A 167 19.86 -9.43 -35.40
CA VAL A 167 19.78 -10.53 -36.36
C VAL A 167 20.95 -11.53 -36.21
N VAL A 168 22.11 -11.06 -35.75
CA VAL A 168 23.34 -11.84 -35.51
C VAL A 168 23.11 -13.03 -34.55
N LEU A 169 22.13 -12.93 -33.65
CA LEU A 169 21.72 -14.04 -32.77
C LEU A 169 21.40 -15.32 -33.54
N VAL A 170 20.81 -15.21 -34.74
CA VAL A 170 20.51 -16.39 -35.55
C VAL A 170 21.80 -17.08 -36.00
N THR A 171 22.81 -16.33 -36.43
CA THR A 171 24.10 -16.88 -36.86
C THR A 171 24.82 -17.59 -35.71
N TRP A 172 24.86 -17.00 -34.50
CA TRP A 172 25.44 -17.69 -33.35
C TRP A 172 24.66 -18.94 -32.94
N LEU A 173 23.33 -18.90 -32.95
CA LEU A 173 22.48 -20.05 -32.58
C LEU A 173 22.66 -21.26 -33.52
N ARG A 174 23.11 -21.08 -34.76
CA ARG A 174 23.48 -22.18 -35.68
C ARG A 174 24.68 -23.01 -35.21
N ASN A 175 25.52 -22.49 -34.32
CA ASN A 175 26.61 -23.25 -33.69
C ASN A 175 26.05 -24.27 -32.68
N PHE A 176 24.98 -23.91 -31.96
CA PHE A 176 24.34 -24.76 -30.95
C PHE A 176 23.28 -25.70 -31.55
N ASN A 177 22.60 -25.29 -32.62
CA ASN A 177 21.60 -26.11 -33.31
C ASN A 177 21.77 -25.94 -34.84
N PRO A 178 22.38 -26.91 -35.55
CA PRO A 178 22.65 -26.79 -36.99
C PRO A 178 21.37 -26.71 -37.84
N ASP A 179 20.33 -27.44 -37.42
CA ASP A 179 19.01 -27.55 -38.03
C ASP A 179 18.22 -26.21 -37.98
N PHE A 180 18.62 -25.29 -37.10
CA PHE A 180 18.03 -23.97 -37.04
C PHE A 180 18.49 -23.14 -38.25
N CYS A 181 17.54 -22.64 -39.03
CA CYS A 181 17.82 -21.81 -40.21
C CYS A 181 18.65 -22.53 -41.31
N GLU A 182 18.43 -23.85 -41.51
CA GLU A 182 18.92 -24.63 -42.67
C GLU A 182 18.75 -23.89 -44.01
N ASN A 183 17.57 -23.29 -44.22
CA ASN A 183 17.18 -22.55 -45.43
C ASN A 183 17.98 -21.25 -45.69
N GLY A 184 18.99 -20.92 -44.87
CA GLY A 184 19.85 -19.75 -45.03
C GLY A 184 19.21 -18.38 -44.76
N ASP A 185 17.88 -18.26 -44.72
CA ASP A 185 17.14 -17.01 -44.51
C ASP A 185 17.19 -16.52 -43.04
N ILE A 186 18.32 -15.91 -42.69
CA ILE A 186 18.63 -15.35 -41.37
C ILE A 186 17.57 -14.33 -40.93
N GLN A 187 17.05 -13.52 -41.88
CA GLN A 187 16.08 -12.47 -41.60
C GLN A 187 14.70 -13.04 -41.22
N LYS A 188 14.22 -14.07 -41.92
CA LYS A 188 12.97 -14.77 -41.62
C LYS A 188 13.06 -15.59 -40.33
N ALA A 189 14.19 -16.24 -40.08
CA ALA A 189 14.47 -16.89 -38.81
C ALA A 189 14.43 -15.86 -37.65
N TYR A 190 15.07 -14.70 -37.81
CA TYR A 190 15.04 -13.65 -36.78
C TYR A 190 13.64 -13.05 -36.58
N LYS A 191 12.83 -12.88 -37.64
CA LYS A 191 11.42 -12.45 -37.54
C LYS A 191 10.58 -13.39 -36.65
N VAL A 192 10.84 -14.70 -36.69
CA VAL A 192 10.17 -15.71 -35.82
C VAL A 192 10.76 -15.73 -34.40
N LEU A 193 12.07 -15.52 -34.27
CA LEU A 193 12.79 -15.53 -32.99
C LEU A 193 12.48 -14.30 -32.12
N ARG A 194 12.40 -13.10 -32.72
CA ARG A 194 12.18 -11.80 -32.07
C ARG A 194 10.99 -11.76 -31.10
N PRO A 195 9.77 -12.24 -31.43
CA PRO A 195 8.66 -12.28 -30.48
C PRO A 195 8.86 -13.28 -29.33
N LYS A 196 9.48 -14.44 -29.57
CA LYS A 196 9.84 -15.39 -28.49
C LYS A 196 10.81 -14.74 -27.50
N ILE A 197 11.87 -14.08 -27.98
CA ILE A 197 12.84 -13.36 -27.13
C ILE A 197 12.18 -12.19 -26.38
N LYS A 198 11.31 -11.39 -27.02
CA LYS A 198 10.56 -10.32 -26.33
C LYS A 198 9.74 -10.87 -25.16
N LYS A 199 9.00 -11.98 -25.37
CA LYS A 199 8.20 -12.62 -24.32
C LYS A 199 9.09 -13.15 -23.18
N LEU A 200 10.23 -13.76 -23.50
CA LEU A 200 11.19 -14.25 -22.50
C LEU A 200 11.79 -13.12 -21.66
N LYS A 201 12.24 -12.01 -22.28
CA LYS A 201 12.76 -10.84 -21.54
C LYS A 201 11.70 -10.19 -20.63
N LEU A 202 10.43 -10.19 -21.04
CA LEU A 202 9.32 -9.72 -20.19
C LEU A 202 9.10 -10.62 -18.97
N HIS A 203 9.03 -11.94 -19.16
CA HIS A 203 8.90 -12.88 -18.04
C HIS A 203 10.09 -12.79 -17.08
N TYR A 204 11.33 -12.74 -17.59
CA TYR A 204 12.53 -12.60 -16.76
C TYR A 204 12.49 -11.34 -15.89
N ARG A 205 12.19 -10.17 -16.47
CA ARG A 205 12.05 -8.91 -15.70
C ARG A 205 11.00 -8.98 -14.59
N ASN A 206 9.88 -9.66 -14.83
CA ASN A 206 8.81 -9.81 -13.83
C ASN A 206 9.19 -10.72 -12.65
N TYR A 207 10.24 -11.53 -12.78
CA TYR A 207 10.85 -12.28 -11.68
C TYR A 207 12.02 -11.53 -11.04
N GLU A 208 12.73 -10.68 -11.80
CA GLU A 208 13.86 -9.87 -11.34
C GLU A 208 13.44 -8.71 -10.42
N THR A 209 12.23 -8.14 -10.60
CA THR A 209 11.67 -7.10 -9.71
C THR A 209 11.06 -7.64 -8.41
N ARG A 210 11.09 -8.96 -8.17
CA ARG A 210 10.64 -9.57 -6.91
C ARG A 210 11.85 -9.95 -6.06
N SER A 211 11.84 -9.54 -4.79
CA SER A 211 13.01 -9.51 -3.87
C SER A 211 13.54 -10.88 -3.40
N HIS A 212 13.87 -11.80 -4.32
CA HIS A 212 14.51 -13.10 -4.02
C HIS A 212 15.57 -13.46 -5.07
N ARG A 213 16.85 -13.21 -4.75
CA ARG A 213 18.06 -13.49 -5.57
C ARG A 213 18.40 -15.00 -5.73
N ARG A 214 17.40 -15.88 -5.53
CA ARG A 214 17.43 -17.34 -5.75
C ARG A 214 16.00 -17.89 -5.74
N ASN A 215 15.33 -17.80 -6.89
CA ASN A 215 13.99 -18.34 -7.09
C ASN A 215 14.13 -19.66 -7.86
N ALA A 216 13.79 -20.80 -7.27
CA ALA A 216 13.87 -22.09 -7.97
C ALA A 216 13.02 -22.11 -9.26
N ALA A 217 11.90 -21.37 -9.29
CA ALA A 217 11.10 -21.16 -10.49
C ALA A 217 11.82 -20.33 -11.59
N MET A 218 12.74 -19.44 -11.21
CA MET A 218 13.59 -18.67 -12.14
C MET A 218 14.75 -19.54 -12.64
N GLU A 219 15.40 -20.33 -11.78
CA GLU A 219 16.46 -21.26 -12.17
C GLU A 219 15.90 -22.33 -13.12
N ASN A 220 14.74 -22.93 -12.81
CA ASN A 220 14.01 -23.81 -13.72
C ASN A 220 13.62 -23.11 -15.05
N LEU A 221 13.14 -21.86 -15.00
CA LEU A 221 12.84 -21.09 -16.22
C LEU A 221 14.08 -20.91 -17.09
N LEU A 222 15.25 -20.61 -16.51
CA LEU A 222 16.50 -20.41 -17.22
C LEU A 222 17.08 -21.72 -17.78
N GLN A 223 16.94 -22.84 -17.06
CA GLN A 223 17.39 -24.17 -17.48
C GLN A 223 16.48 -24.80 -18.55
N ASN A 224 15.19 -24.43 -18.61
CA ASN A 224 14.27 -24.94 -19.63
C ASN A 224 14.77 -24.67 -21.07
N SER A 225 14.63 -25.69 -21.92
CA SER A 225 14.91 -25.65 -23.36
C SER A 225 14.12 -24.55 -24.07
N PHE A 226 14.78 -23.81 -24.96
CA PHE A 226 14.18 -22.82 -25.84
C PHE A 226 13.98 -23.46 -27.23
N GLU A 227 12.74 -23.81 -27.55
CA GLU A 227 12.38 -24.41 -28.84
C GLU A 227 12.77 -23.49 -30.02
N LEU A 228 13.85 -23.82 -30.73
CA LEU A 228 14.24 -23.15 -31.98
C LEU A 228 13.45 -23.70 -33.19
N VAL A 229 13.28 -25.02 -33.25
CA VAL A 229 12.62 -25.75 -34.37
C VAL A 229 11.48 -26.60 -33.81
N ARG A 230 10.30 -26.55 -34.45
CA ARG A 230 9.13 -27.35 -34.05
C ARG A 230 9.30 -28.81 -34.46
N LYS A 231 9.53 -29.70 -33.49
CA LYS A 231 9.50 -31.15 -33.72
C LYS A 231 8.07 -31.61 -34.04
N LYS A 232 7.85 -32.24 -35.21
CA LYS A 232 6.59 -32.92 -35.56
C LYS A 232 6.67 -34.39 -35.11
N THR A 233 5.70 -34.86 -34.34
CA THR A 233 5.55 -36.29 -34.02
C THR A 233 4.70 -37.02 -35.08
N PRO A 234 5.01 -38.29 -35.42
CA PRO A 234 4.21 -39.07 -36.36
C PRO A 234 2.84 -39.46 -35.78
N ARG A 235 1.84 -39.67 -36.65
CA ARG A 235 0.51 -40.17 -36.27
C ARG A 235 0.33 -41.61 -36.73
N PHE A 236 -0.13 -42.49 -35.84
CA PHE A 236 -0.72 -43.78 -36.17
C PHE A 236 -2.08 -43.93 -35.46
N ILE A 237 -2.93 -44.80 -35.99
CA ILE A 237 -4.33 -45.02 -35.57
C ILE A 237 -4.55 -46.53 -35.42
N VAL A 238 -5.15 -46.99 -34.30
CA VAL A 238 -6.07 -48.14 -34.19
C VAL A 238 -6.61 -48.23 -32.73
N LYS A 239 -7.68 -49.00 -32.51
CA LYS A 239 -8.52 -49.00 -31.29
C LYS A 239 -8.19 -50.15 -30.29
N LYS A 240 -8.78 -50.03 -29.08
CA LYS A 240 -9.02 -51.06 -28.01
C LYS A 240 -7.92 -51.39 -26.98
N ARG A 241 -7.90 -50.56 -25.92
CA ARG A 241 -8.13 -50.94 -24.49
C ARG A 241 -7.29 -52.08 -23.87
N MET A 242 -6.16 -51.72 -23.25
CA MET A 242 -5.72 -52.25 -21.94
C MET A 242 -5.32 -51.08 -21.02
N LYS A 243 -4.94 -51.34 -19.76
CA LYS A 243 -5.01 -50.36 -18.64
C LYS A 243 -3.67 -50.24 -17.89
N ARG A 244 -3.14 -49.01 -17.83
CA ARG A 244 -1.84 -48.58 -17.27
C ARG A 244 -0.60 -49.12 -18.03
N ASP A 245 0.54 -48.41 -18.04
CA ASP A 245 0.86 -47.12 -17.40
C ASP A 245 1.65 -46.15 -18.33
N ASP A 246 2.10 -45.03 -17.77
CA ASP A 246 3.12 -44.07 -18.24
C ASP A 246 2.79 -42.92 -19.22
N SER A 247 3.38 -41.77 -18.87
CA SER A 247 3.72 -40.60 -19.71
C SER A 247 2.63 -39.69 -20.30
N ILE A 248 2.24 -38.70 -19.51
CA ILE A 248 2.41 -37.26 -19.81
C ILE A 248 2.21 -36.82 -21.29
N ASN A 249 1.09 -36.16 -21.58
CA ASN A 249 1.15 -34.81 -22.17
C ASN A 249 -0.17 -34.02 -22.02
N TYR A 250 -0.07 -32.71 -22.29
CA TYR A 250 -1.17 -31.74 -22.19
C TYR A 250 -2.41 -32.10 -23.01
N GLU A 251 -3.59 -32.08 -22.41
CA GLU A 251 -4.84 -31.77 -23.13
C GLU A 251 -5.75 -30.80 -22.36
N LYS A 252 -6.58 -30.11 -23.14
CA LYS A 252 -7.38 -28.94 -22.80
C LYS A 252 -8.76 -29.38 -22.31
N VAL A 253 -8.94 -29.46 -21.00
CA VAL A 253 -10.21 -29.90 -20.39
C VAL A 253 -11.34 -28.93 -20.70
N ILE A 254 -12.25 -29.36 -21.58
CA ILE A 254 -13.64 -28.92 -21.64
C ILE A 254 -14.45 -30.03 -20.98
N ILE A 255 -15.19 -29.71 -19.92
CA ILE A 255 -16.23 -30.60 -19.38
C ILE A 255 -17.58 -30.02 -19.83
N LYS A 256 -18.36 -30.86 -20.51
CA LYS A 256 -19.80 -30.66 -20.65
C LYS A 256 -20.49 -31.17 -19.39
N GLU A 257 -21.62 -30.55 -19.05
CA GLU A 257 -22.66 -31.23 -18.27
C GLU A 257 -23.18 -32.42 -19.08
N GLU A 258 -23.35 -33.57 -18.44
CA GLU A 258 -24.49 -34.44 -18.71
C GLU A 258 -24.87 -35.21 -17.42
N TYR A 259 -26.09 -35.71 -17.40
CA TYR A 259 -26.85 -36.04 -16.20
C TYR A 259 -26.82 -37.56 -15.96
N GLU A 260 -26.74 -38.01 -14.71
CA GLU A 260 -27.19 -39.37 -14.37
C GLU A 260 -27.76 -39.41 -12.95
N SER A 261 -28.82 -40.18 -12.76
CA SER A 261 -29.79 -40.00 -11.68
C SER A 261 -30.26 -41.33 -11.12
N PHE A 262 -30.44 -41.41 -9.80
CA PHE A 262 -31.41 -42.29 -9.14
C PHE A 262 -32.04 -41.47 -8.01
N GLU A 263 -33.33 -41.14 -8.10
CA GLU A 263 -34.47 -42.01 -7.77
C GLU A 263 -34.60 -42.30 -6.27
N ILE A 264 -35.39 -41.44 -5.60
CA ILE A 264 -36.26 -41.84 -4.49
C ILE A 264 -37.67 -41.41 -4.90
N MET A 265 -38.66 -42.27 -4.64
CA MET A 265 -39.99 -42.22 -5.26
C MET A 265 -40.84 -41.00 -4.85
N GLU A 266 -41.64 -40.50 -5.80
CA GLU A 266 -42.88 -39.78 -5.47
C GLU A 266 -43.96 -40.77 -4.97
N GLY A 267 -44.87 -40.27 -4.13
CA GLY A 267 -46.14 -40.90 -3.79
C GLY A 267 -47.30 -39.94 -4.08
N GLU A 268 -48.27 -40.40 -4.85
CA GLU A 268 -49.50 -39.72 -5.30
C GLU A 268 -50.39 -39.26 -4.10
N GLU A 269 -51.28 -38.26 -4.14
CA GLU A 269 -51.76 -37.30 -5.16
C GLU A 269 -52.39 -36.05 -4.41
N SER A 270 -53.11 -35.03 -4.94
CA SER A 270 -53.84 -34.81 -6.20
C SER A 270 -54.08 -33.32 -6.57
N LYS A 271 -54.40 -33.07 -7.85
CA LYS A 271 -55.54 -32.27 -8.44
C LYS A 271 -56.19 -31.11 -7.61
N VAL A 272 -56.61 -29.94 -8.17
CA VAL A 272 -56.68 -29.45 -9.57
C VAL A 272 -57.01 -27.92 -9.68
N ASN A 273 -56.45 -27.20 -10.69
CA ASN A 273 -56.94 -26.01 -11.46
C ASN A 273 -57.65 -24.77 -10.79
N ARG A 274 -57.69 -23.52 -11.32
CA ARG A 274 -57.07 -22.77 -12.45
C ARG A 274 -57.44 -21.26 -12.41
N VAL A 275 -56.70 -20.42 -13.17
CA VAL A 275 -57.15 -19.17 -13.88
C VAL A 275 -57.65 -17.98 -13.01
N VAL A 276 -57.04 -16.78 -12.95
CA VAL A 276 -56.59 -15.77 -13.95
C VAL A 276 -57.69 -14.82 -14.49
N VAL A 277 -57.55 -13.51 -14.17
CA VAL A 277 -58.09 -12.36 -14.95
C VAL A 277 -57.10 -11.16 -14.88
N LYS A 278 -57.02 -10.34 -15.94
CA LYS A 278 -56.34 -9.02 -16.01
C LYS A 278 -57.36 -7.92 -16.35
N LYS A 279 -57.12 -6.64 -15.98
CA LYS A 279 -57.51 -5.36 -16.68
C LYS A 279 -57.34 -4.14 -15.71
N ILE A 280 -57.39 -2.85 -16.10
CA ILE A 280 -56.79 -2.11 -17.25
C ILE A 280 -56.75 -0.58 -16.95
N ILE A 281 -55.60 0.07 -17.21
CA ILE A 281 -55.30 1.40 -17.82
C ILE A 281 -56.32 2.59 -17.80
N LEU A 282 -55.78 3.79 -17.51
CA LEU A 282 -56.07 5.19 -17.98
C LEU A 282 -56.74 6.26 -17.07
N LYS A 283 -56.51 7.54 -17.47
CA LYS A 283 -56.81 8.86 -16.84
C LYS A 283 -58.25 9.35 -17.08
N GLU A 284 -58.64 10.39 -16.35
CA GLU A 284 -59.43 11.52 -16.87
C GLU A 284 -58.96 12.86 -16.22
N GLU A 285 -59.17 14.02 -16.88
CA GLU A 285 -58.65 15.35 -16.49
C GLU A 285 -59.65 16.49 -16.79
N ALA A 286 -59.82 17.44 -15.86
CA ALA A 286 -60.34 18.81 -16.02
C ALA A 286 -59.97 19.61 -14.75
N SER A 287 -59.22 20.73 -14.76
CA SER A 287 -59.47 22.09 -15.30
C SER A 287 -60.61 22.83 -14.55
N VAL A 288 -60.56 24.15 -14.26
CA VAL A 288 -60.17 25.33 -15.09
C VAL A 288 -59.82 26.57 -14.19
N HIS A 289 -58.78 27.36 -14.56
CA HIS A 289 -58.46 28.80 -14.24
C HIS A 289 -58.45 29.31 -12.75
N ASP A 290 -57.74 30.39 -12.36
CA ASP A 290 -56.82 31.26 -13.13
C ASP A 290 -55.61 31.88 -12.39
N GLU A 291 -54.69 32.33 -13.23
CA GLU A 291 -53.35 32.92 -13.11
C GLU A 291 -53.06 34.06 -12.09
N SER A 292 -51.83 34.05 -11.57
CA SER A 292 -50.88 35.17 -11.69
C SER A 292 -49.45 34.69 -11.40
N ASP A 293 -48.52 34.92 -12.34
CA ASP A 293 -47.10 34.55 -12.22
C ASP A 293 -46.25 35.66 -11.59
N GLU A 294 -45.12 35.31 -10.95
CA GLU A 294 -43.79 35.63 -11.49
C GLU A 294 -42.66 34.84 -10.78
N ASP A 295 -41.65 34.46 -11.56
CA ASP A 295 -40.32 33.92 -11.23
C ASP A 295 -40.15 32.86 -10.13
N SER A 296 -40.25 31.60 -10.56
CA SER A 296 -39.66 30.46 -9.86
C SER A 296 -38.23 30.17 -10.35
N ASP A 297 -37.25 30.10 -9.44
CA ASP A 297 -35.93 29.51 -9.75
C ASP A 297 -35.69 28.24 -8.89
N LYS A 298 -36.18 27.10 -9.40
CA LYS A 298 -36.00 25.78 -8.78
C LYS A 298 -34.65 25.19 -9.17
N SER A 299 -33.62 25.42 -8.34
CA SER A 299 -32.33 24.74 -8.47
C SER A 299 -32.50 23.21 -8.42
N ASN A 300 -31.96 22.50 -9.42
CA ASN A 300 -32.11 21.05 -9.56
C ASN A 300 -31.43 20.28 -8.41
N MET A 301 -32.23 19.58 -7.61
CA MET A 301 -31.77 18.41 -6.84
C MET A 301 -31.59 17.23 -7.80
N GLY A 302 -30.50 17.25 -8.57
CA GLY A 302 -30.10 16.14 -9.43
C GLY A 302 -29.52 14.98 -8.62
N GLU A 303 -29.87 13.75 -8.98
CA GLU A 303 -29.29 12.55 -8.39
C GLU A 303 -27.81 12.41 -8.82
N GLU A 304 -26.87 12.87 -7.99
CA GLU A 304 -25.46 12.50 -8.15
C GLU A 304 -25.27 11.02 -7.80
N THR A 305 -25.34 10.15 -8.81
CA THR A 305 -24.78 8.79 -8.72
C THR A 305 -23.31 8.93 -8.34
N SER A 306 -22.95 8.47 -7.14
CA SER A 306 -21.70 8.83 -6.47
C SER A 306 -20.45 8.17 -7.09
N ASP A 307 -19.98 8.78 -8.18
CA ASP A 307 -18.66 8.54 -8.73
C ASP A 307 -17.62 8.95 -7.67
N VAL A 308 -16.87 7.98 -7.13
CA VAL A 308 -16.05 8.16 -5.92
C VAL A 308 -14.83 9.04 -6.22
N LYS A 309 -15.02 10.36 -6.11
CA LYS A 309 -13.94 11.34 -5.98
C LYS A 309 -13.26 11.13 -4.62
N GLN A 310 -12.18 10.36 -4.64
CA GLN A 310 -11.26 10.24 -3.51
C GLN A 310 -10.75 11.63 -3.13
N GLU A 311 -11.21 12.17 -2.00
CA GLU A 311 -10.88 13.55 -1.63
C GLU A 311 -9.41 13.73 -1.26
N SER A 312 -8.88 14.90 -1.62
CA SER A 312 -7.54 15.38 -1.29
C SER A 312 -7.37 15.69 0.20
N LEU A 313 -6.12 15.72 0.64
CA LEU A 313 -5.73 16.23 1.96
C LEU A 313 -5.22 17.66 1.79
N THR A 314 -5.61 18.56 2.69
CA THR A 314 -5.12 19.94 2.72
C THR A 314 -3.75 20.03 3.39
N LEU A 315 -3.05 21.15 3.23
CA LEU A 315 -1.85 21.43 4.03
C LEU A 315 -2.15 21.44 5.55
N LEU A 316 -3.35 21.86 5.97
CA LEU A 316 -3.74 21.84 7.39
C LEU A 316 -3.89 20.41 7.93
N ASP A 317 -4.52 19.50 7.18
CA ASP A 317 -4.62 18.07 7.54
C ASP A 317 -3.22 17.46 7.79
N ILE A 318 -2.27 17.76 6.90
CA ILE A 318 -0.89 17.26 6.98
C ILE A 318 -0.13 17.91 8.14
N SER A 319 -0.40 19.18 8.45
CA SER A 319 0.16 19.88 9.61
C SER A 319 -0.29 19.21 10.91
N MET A 320 -1.58 18.92 11.05
CA MET A 320 -2.17 18.29 12.24
C MET A 320 -1.66 16.86 12.44
N LEU A 321 -1.61 16.06 11.36
CA LEU A 321 -0.99 14.73 11.38
C LEU A 321 0.50 14.77 11.74
N SER A 322 1.21 15.85 11.39
CA SER A 322 2.60 16.06 11.80
C SER A 322 2.71 16.38 13.28
N VAL A 323 1.87 17.29 13.82
CA VAL A 323 1.81 17.61 15.25
C VAL A 323 1.52 16.38 16.10
N GLN A 324 0.51 15.57 15.74
CA GLN A 324 0.17 14.33 16.46
C GLN A 324 1.33 13.33 16.49
N LYS A 325 1.94 13.05 15.32
CA LYS A 325 3.00 12.03 15.20
C LYS A 325 4.29 12.49 15.87
N LEU A 326 4.69 13.74 15.72
CA LEU A 326 5.89 14.27 16.36
C LEU A 326 5.70 14.37 17.87
N SER A 327 4.52 14.75 18.37
CA SER A 327 4.23 14.75 19.82
C SER A 327 4.42 13.37 20.44
N SER A 328 4.01 12.30 19.74
CA SER A 328 4.25 10.92 20.17
C SER A 328 5.75 10.58 20.21
N VAL A 329 6.51 10.92 19.16
CA VAL A 329 7.96 10.69 19.07
C VAL A 329 8.76 11.45 20.14
N TYR A 330 8.36 12.68 20.46
CA TYR A 330 9.02 13.54 21.44
C TYR A 330 8.50 13.34 22.89
N GLY A 331 7.59 12.38 23.12
CA GLY A 331 7.04 12.09 24.45
C GLY A 331 6.10 13.16 25.02
N GLY A 332 5.57 14.05 24.16
CA GLY A 332 4.65 15.13 24.51
C GLY A 332 4.88 16.40 23.69
N LYS A 333 3.97 17.37 23.83
CA LYS A 333 3.96 18.68 23.14
C LYS A 333 4.98 19.67 23.74
N ASN A 334 6.22 19.23 23.92
CA ASN A 334 7.32 20.05 24.44
C ASN A 334 7.83 21.06 23.38
N GLU A 335 8.63 22.03 23.82
CA GLU A 335 9.06 23.15 22.95
C GLU A 335 9.90 22.69 21.74
N ALA A 336 10.73 21.66 21.90
CA ALA A 336 11.47 21.08 20.79
C ALA A 336 10.52 20.43 19.75
N CYS A 337 9.47 19.76 20.21
CA CYS A 337 8.42 19.25 19.32
C CYS A 337 7.69 20.40 18.60
N LYS A 338 7.29 21.46 19.32
CA LYS A 338 6.62 22.64 18.72
C LYS A 338 7.47 23.29 17.64
N GLN A 339 8.76 23.49 17.90
CA GLN A 339 9.71 24.04 16.92
C GLN A 339 9.87 23.13 15.69
N VAL A 340 10.03 21.81 15.88
CA VAL A 340 10.19 20.85 14.76
C VAL A 340 8.91 20.74 13.93
N CYS A 341 7.73 20.78 14.56
CA CYS A 341 6.44 20.86 13.85
C CYS A 341 6.35 22.13 12.98
N LEU A 342 6.70 23.29 13.55
CA LEU A 342 6.67 24.57 12.85
C LEU A 342 7.68 24.62 11.69
N ASP A 343 8.89 24.10 11.86
CA ASP A 343 9.90 24.08 10.79
C ASP A 343 9.56 23.06 9.70
N LEU A 344 8.94 21.92 10.03
CA LEU A 344 8.38 21.01 9.03
C LEU A 344 7.24 21.69 8.25
N LEU A 345 6.34 22.42 8.92
CA LEU A 345 5.27 23.18 8.29
C LEU A 345 5.80 24.30 7.38
N LYS A 346 6.84 25.06 7.77
CA LYS A 346 7.53 26.02 6.87
C LYS A 346 8.00 25.36 5.58
N ASN A 347 8.62 24.19 5.68
CA ASN A 347 9.09 23.45 4.51
C ASN A 347 7.92 22.94 3.63
N GLN A 348 6.85 22.42 4.23
CA GLN A 348 5.64 21.98 3.52
C GLN A 348 4.89 23.15 2.85
N TYR A 349 4.78 24.29 3.52
CA TYR A 349 4.18 25.52 3.01
C TYR A 349 4.96 26.06 1.81
N ALA A 350 6.29 26.16 1.92
CA ALA A 350 7.17 26.59 0.84
C ALA A 350 7.25 25.63 -0.37
N LEU A 351 6.76 24.39 -0.22
CA LEU A 351 6.49 23.48 -1.34
C LEU A 351 5.10 23.72 -1.94
N THR A 352 4.06 23.83 -1.10
CA THR A 352 2.68 24.08 -1.54
C THR A 352 2.56 25.41 -2.31
N CYS A 353 3.24 26.48 -1.88
CA CYS A 353 3.30 27.76 -2.59
C CYS A 353 3.93 27.70 -4.00
N LYS A 354 4.69 26.65 -4.34
CA LYS A 354 5.25 26.46 -5.70
C LYS A 354 4.22 25.86 -6.65
N GLU A 355 3.45 24.89 -6.17
CA GLU A 355 2.39 24.22 -6.95
C GLU A 355 1.07 25.03 -6.97
N HIS A 356 0.83 25.86 -5.95
CA HIS A 356 -0.36 26.71 -5.81
C HIS A 356 0.00 28.22 -5.78
N PRO A 357 0.19 28.88 -6.95
CA PRO A 357 0.56 30.29 -7.04
C PRO A 357 -0.43 31.28 -6.39
N ALA A 358 -1.64 30.85 -6.02
CA ALA A 358 -2.58 31.66 -5.24
C ALA A 358 -2.04 31.93 -3.82
N MET A 359 -1.46 30.92 -3.15
CA MET A 359 -0.86 31.09 -1.82
C MET A 359 0.34 32.03 -1.87
N ALA A 360 1.23 31.87 -2.86
CA ALA A 360 2.38 32.77 -3.06
C ALA A 360 2.00 34.22 -3.45
N LYS A 361 0.76 34.46 -3.90
CA LYS A 361 0.19 35.81 -4.10
C LYS A 361 -0.44 36.37 -2.83
N PHE A 362 -1.12 35.52 -2.07
CA PHE A 362 -1.71 35.84 -0.76
C PHE A 362 -0.61 36.28 0.22
N GLU A 363 0.45 35.48 0.32
CA GLU A 363 1.65 35.74 1.12
C GLU A 363 2.24 37.13 0.83
N LYS A 364 2.56 37.39 -0.44
CA LYS A 364 3.09 38.68 -0.91
C LYS A 364 2.14 39.87 -0.70
N LYS A 365 0.83 39.65 -0.66
CA LYS A 365 -0.15 40.69 -0.33
C LYS A 365 -0.11 41.08 1.14
N LEU A 366 0.16 40.13 2.05
CA LEU A 366 0.36 40.43 3.46
C LEU A 366 1.73 41.06 3.71
N ASP A 367 2.80 40.60 3.04
CA ASP A 367 4.12 41.24 3.10
C ASP A 367 4.05 42.73 2.72
N ALA A 368 3.31 43.06 1.66
CA ALA A 368 3.16 44.42 1.16
C ALA A 368 2.32 45.34 2.07
N LEU A 369 1.68 44.81 3.11
CA LEU A 369 0.79 45.53 4.03
C LEU A 369 1.20 45.33 5.51
N CYS A 370 2.37 44.75 5.79
CA CYS A 370 2.75 44.33 7.13
C CYS A 370 3.11 45.49 8.08
N GLU A 371 3.43 46.68 7.54
CA GLU A 371 3.61 47.91 8.33
C GLU A 371 2.27 48.60 8.66
N ASP A 372 1.24 48.41 7.81
CA ASP A 372 -0.09 49.02 7.97
C ASP A 372 -1.07 48.16 8.80
N ILE A 373 -0.85 46.83 8.89
CA ILE A 373 -1.81 45.89 9.49
C ILE A 373 -1.13 44.79 10.31
N SER A 374 -1.56 44.61 11.57
CA SER A 374 -1.20 43.42 12.36
C SER A 374 -2.09 42.22 11.99
N LEU A 375 -1.75 41.55 10.89
CA LEU A 375 -2.33 40.27 10.50
C LEU A 375 -1.31 39.12 10.65
N VAL A 376 -1.81 37.92 10.95
CA VAL A 376 -0.96 36.73 11.07
C VAL A 376 -0.44 36.30 9.71
N TYR A 377 0.84 35.93 9.65
CA TYR A 377 1.46 35.40 8.44
C TYR A 377 0.95 33.97 8.14
N PRO A 378 0.68 33.57 6.88
CA PRO A 378 -0.14 32.38 6.58
C PRO A 378 0.36 31.06 7.18
N VAL A 379 1.67 30.83 7.20
CA VAL A 379 2.26 29.61 7.81
C VAL A 379 2.10 29.57 9.33
N VAL A 380 2.09 30.74 9.98
CA VAL A 380 1.89 30.88 11.42
C VAL A 380 0.41 30.68 11.77
N PHE A 381 -0.50 31.19 10.92
CA PHE A 381 -1.93 30.91 11.03
C PHE A 381 -2.23 29.41 10.92
N LEU A 382 -1.64 28.72 9.94
CA LEU A 382 -1.76 27.26 9.82
C LEU A 382 -1.19 26.54 11.05
N ASN A 383 -0.08 27.03 11.63
CA ASN A 383 0.47 26.48 12.86
C ASN A 383 -0.48 26.66 14.06
N TYR A 384 -1.05 27.85 14.27
CA TYR A 384 -2.04 28.09 15.32
C TYR A 384 -3.26 27.15 15.17
N ASN A 385 -3.84 27.07 13.97
CA ASN A 385 -4.98 26.21 13.69
C ASN A 385 -4.67 24.72 13.89
N ALA A 386 -3.48 24.27 13.47
CA ALA A 386 -3.08 22.87 13.60
C ALA A 386 -2.90 22.44 15.06
N ASN A 387 -2.29 23.28 15.89
CA ASN A 387 -2.13 23.00 17.32
C ASN A 387 -3.48 23.11 18.05
N PHE A 388 -4.26 24.18 17.81
CA PHE A 388 -5.60 24.37 18.38
C PHE A 388 -6.50 23.15 18.18
N LEU A 389 -6.58 22.63 16.95
CA LEU A 389 -7.44 21.49 16.63
C LEU A 389 -6.94 20.19 17.29
N VAL A 390 -5.64 19.88 17.18
CA VAL A 390 -5.06 18.67 17.80
C VAL A 390 -5.24 18.69 19.32
N ASP A 391 -5.03 19.85 19.96
CA ASP A 391 -5.24 20.02 21.40
C ASP A 391 -6.72 19.97 21.78
N MET A 392 -7.63 20.44 20.92
CA MET A 392 -9.07 20.31 21.15
C MET A 392 -9.50 18.84 21.19
N HIS A 393 -9.09 18.03 20.20
CA HIS A 393 -9.39 16.60 20.17
C HIS A 393 -8.88 15.88 21.42
N ASP A 394 -7.59 16.08 21.75
CA ASP A 394 -6.96 15.40 22.87
C ASP A 394 -7.63 15.79 24.20
N ALA A 395 -7.96 17.07 24.37
CA ALA A 395 -8.63 17.56 25.57
C ALA A 395 -10.10 17.10 25.68
N VAL A 396 -10.81 16.94 24.54
CA VAL A 396 -12.16 16.39 24.50
C VAL A 396 -12.15 14.89 24.82
N GLU A 397 -11.29 14.09 24.20
CA GLU A 397 -11.14 12.65 24.50
C GLU A 397 -10.74 12.42 25.97
N GLN A 398 -9.88 13.25 26.56
CA GLN A 398 -9.59 13.16 27.99
C GLN A 398 -10.81 13.50 28.88
N GLN A 399 -11.73 14.37 28.45
CA GLN A 399 -13.01 14.54 29.16
C GLN A 399 -13.96 13.36 28.97
N ILE A 400 -14.04 12.76 27.76
CA ILE A 400 -14.82 11.54 27.53
C ILE A 400 -14.33 10.40 28.43
N MET A 401 -13.01 10.15 28.46
CA MET A 401 -12.40 9.21 29.42
C MET A 401 -12.69 9.55 30.88
N ALA A 402 -12.80 10.84 31.25
CA ALA A 402 -13.14 11.25 32.61
C ALA A 402 -14.60 10.93 32.95
N PHE A 403 -15.56 11.21 32.06
CA PHE A 403 -16.96 10.84 32.26
C PHE A 403 -17.13 9.32 32.37
N GLU A 404 -16.48 8.54 31.50
CA GLU A 404 -16.55 7.07 31.58
C GLU A 404 -16.04 6.56 32.94
N LYS A 405 -14.92 7.10 33.44
CA LYS A 405 -14.39 6.76 34.77
C LYS A 405 -15.34 7.19 35.89
N GLU A 406 -15.89 8.40 35.85
CA GLU A 406 -16.87 8.90 36.82
C GLU A 406 -18.16 8.08 36.84
N ILE A 407 -18.65 7.63 35.68
CA ILE A 407 -19.84 6.79 35.55
C ILE A 407 -19.55 5.38 36.07
N ILE A 408 -18.47 4.72 35.64
CA ILE A 408 -18.08 3.38 36.12
C ILE A 408 -17.88 3.37 37.65
N LEU A 409 -17.31 4.43 38.21
CA LEU A 409 -17.13 4.56 39.67
C LEU A 409 -18.42 4.83 40.44
N SER A 410 -19.44 5.42 39.81
CA SER A 410 -20.73 5.75 40.47
C SER A 410 -21.80 4.67 40.29
N THR A 411 -21.77 3.91 39.20
CA THR A 411 -22.68 2.76 38.97
C THR A 411 -22.10 1.44 39.48
N GLY A 412 -20.77 1.30 39.49
CA GLY A 412 -20.09 0.03 39.72
C GLY A 412 -20.06 -0.90 38.48
N GLU A 413 -20.65 -0.48 37.35
CA GLU A 413 -20.69 -1.26 36.11
C GLU A 413 -19.63 -0.80 35.10
N LYS A 414 -19.00 -1.75 34.41
CA LYS A 414 -18.22 -1.48 33.17
C LYS A 414 -19.17 -1.05 32.04
N LEU A 415 -18.66 -0.49 30.94
CA LEU A 415 -19.47 -0.02 29.79
C LEU A 415 -19.38 -0.94 28.56
N GLY A 416 -20.49 -1.11 27.85
CA GLY A 416 -20.59 -1.80 26.56
C GLY A 416 -19.91 -3.16 26.52
N ARG A 417 -19.01 -3.37 25.56
CA ARG A 417 -18.14 -4.55 25.41
C ARG A 417 -17.52 -5.01 26.73
N ASP A 418 -17.11 -4.07 27.59
CA ASP A 418 -16.37 -4.40 28.81
C ASP A 418 -17.26 -5.03 29.90
N LYS A 419 -18.59 -5.01 29.71
CA LYS A 419 -19.57 -5.83 30.48
C LYS A 419 -19.48 -7.32 30.15
N LEU A 420 -19.03 -7.69 28.94
CA LEU A 420 -19.02 -9.09 28.49
C LEU A 420 -17.99 -9.93 29.29
N PRO A 421 -18.30 -11.20 29.66
CA PRO A 421 -17.42 -12.01 30.52
C PRO A 421 -15.99 -12.15 30.01
N GLN A 422 -15.80 -12.24 28.69
CA GLN A 422 -14.48 -12.36 28.04
C GLN A 422 -13.58 -11.12 28.22
N PHE A 423 -14.16 -9.93 28.46
CA PHE A 423 -13.42 -8.70 28.73
C PHE A 423 -13.31 -8.35 30.22
N LYS A 424 -13.75 -9.25 31.13
CA LYS A 424 -13.70 -9.04 32.58
C LYS A 424 -12.30 -8.70 33.07
N ASN A 425 -11.27 -9.40 32.56
CA ASN A 425 -9.86 -9.24 32.94
C ASN A 425 -9.12 -8.17 32.12
N PHE A 426 -9.76 -7.49 31.17
CA PHE A 426 -9.16 -6.36 30.47
C PHE A 426 -9.25 -5.10 31.34
N VAL A 427 -8.12 -4.39 31.43
CA VAL A 427 -7.91 -3.18 32.22
C VAL A 427 -6.89 -2.30 31.48
N ASN A 428 -6.98 -0.97 31.63
CA ASN A 428 -6.03 0.02 31.09
C ASN A 428 -5.86 0.00 29.56
N LEU A 429 -6.94 0.30 28.83
CA LEU A 429 -6.81 0.81 27.46
C LEU A 429 -6.40 2.29 27.47
N SER A 430 -5.72 2.74 26.41
CA SER A 430 -5.32 4.12 26.16
C SER A 430 -6.37 4.94 25.41
N GLU A 431 -7.60 4.46 25.36
CA GLU A 431 -8.71 4.93 24.52
C GLU A 431 -10.02 4.75 25.29
N SER A 432 -10.96 5.68 25.15
CA SER A 432 -12.31 5.57 25.71
C SER A 432 -13.15 4.46 25.06
N ALA A 433 -14.16 3.95 25.77
CA ALA A 433 -15.13 3.01 25.19
C ALA A 433 -15.93 3.67 24.05
N THR A 434 -16.16 4.98 24.17
CA THR A 434 -16.76 5.85 23.16
C THR A 434 -15.91 5.91 21.87
N SER A 435 -14.61 6.21 21.98
CA SER A 435 -13.70 6.25 20.83
C SER A 435 -13.55 4.87 20.19
N ARG A 436 -13.40 3.81 21.01
CA ARG A 436 -13.37 2.42 20.55
C ARG A 436 -14.59 2.08 19.68
N TYR A 437 -15.79 2.44 20.13
CA TYR A 437 -17.02 2.20 19.37
C TYR A 437 -16.99 2.91 18.02
N ILE A 438 -16.62 4.20 17.99
CA ILE A 438 -16.54 5.00 16.77
C ILE A 438 -15.58 4.36 15.77
N HIS A 439 -14.35 4.03 16.20
CA HIS A 439 -13.35 3.42 15.33
C HIS A 439 -13.76 2.03 14.86
N MET A 440 -14.19 1.13 15.76
CA MET A 440 -14.55 -0.24 15.39
C MET A 440 -15.81 -0.30 14.50
N ALA A 441 -16.82 0.53 14.75
CA ALA A 441 -18.00 0.59 13.87
C ALA A 441 -17.61 1.08 12.47
N CYS A 442 -16.78 2.13 12.37
CA CYS A 442 -16.32 2.62 11.08
C CYS A 442 -15.37 1.68 10.34
N ASP A 443 -14.50 0.92 11.02
CA ASP A 443 -13.64 -0.08 10.38
C ASP A 443 -14.43 -1.28 9.84
N ILE A 444 -15.53 -1.68 10.48
CA ILE A 444 -16.41 -2.75 9.98
C ILE A 444 -17.26 -2.26 8.80
N LEU A 445 -17.72 -1.01 8.87
CA LEU A 445 -18.59 -0.40 7.86
C LEU A 445 -17.84 0.32 6.73
N SER A 446 -16.52 0.47 6.81
CA SER A 446 -15.63 1.13 5.83
C SER A 446 -14.15 0.82 6.12
N PRO A 447 -13.70 -0.44 5.97
CA PRO A 447 -12.36 -0.85 6.40
C PRO A 447 -11.24 -0.09 5.68
N SER A 448 -10.42 0.59 6.46
CA SER A 448 -9.22 1.30 5.97
C SER A 448 -8.11 0.34 5.51
N SER A 449 -8.24 -0.97 5.76
CA SER A 449 -7.20 -1.97 5.49
C SER A 449 -7.68 -3.09 4.53
N PRO A 450 -6.86 -3.48 3.52
CA PRO A 450 -7.19 -4.57 2.60
C PRO A 450 -7.00 -5.94 3.28
N GLY A 451 -8.00 -6.34 4.07
CA GLY A 451 -8.03 -7.61 4.78
C GLY A 451 -9.22 -7.81 5.73
N MET A 452 -9.91 -6.75 6.13
CA MET A 452 -11.17 -6.84 6.89
C MET A 452 -12.37 -7.10 5.97
N GLN A 453 -13.45 -7.68 6.51
CA GLN A 453 -14.70 -7.89 5.79
C GLN A 453 -15.45 -6.55 5.65
N ASP A 454 -15.63 -6.08 4.41
CA ASP A 454 -16.33 -4.81 4.10
C ASP A 454 -17.86 -5.02 4.13
N TYR A 455 -18.51 -4.50 5.16
CA TYR A 455 -19.97 -4.52 5.27
C TYR A 455 -20.66 -3.26 4.72
N ARG A 456 -19.95 -2.28 4.14
CA ARG A 456 -20.54 -1.00 3.70
C ARG A 456 -21.74 -1.17 2.78
N LYS A 457 -21.69 -2.16 1.87
CA LYS A 457 -22.79 -2.46 0.93
C LYS A 457 -24.04 -3.01 1.61
N HIS A 458 -23.86 -3.87 2.61
CA HIS A 458 -24.97 -4.41 3.40
C HIS A 458 -25.60 -3.31 4.26
N TRP A 459 -24.77 -2.45 4.83
CA TRP A 459 -25.20 -1.29 5.61
C TRP A 459 -25.98 -0.26 4.77
N VAL A 460 -25.48 0.11 3.58
CA VAL A 460 -26.19 1.04 2.67
C VAL A 460 -27.55 0.46 2.24
N ALA A 461 -27.62 -0.84 1.90
CA ALA A 461 -28.88 -1.50 1.58
C ALA A 461 -29.86 -1.55 2.79
N PHE A 462 -29.35 -1.73 4.01
CA PHE A 462 -30.15 -1.68 5.24
C PHE A 462 -30.69 -0.26 5.51
N CYS A 463 -29.87 0.77 5.36
CA CYS A 463 -30.28 2.18 5.37
C CYS A 463 -31.43 2.47 4.39
N GLU A 464 -31.29 2.02 3.13
CA GLU A 464 -32.32 2.16 2.10
C GLU A 464 -33.63 1.45 2.49
N GLU A 465 -33.55 0.23 3.03
CA GLU A 465 -34.72 -0.52 3.54
C GLU A 465 -35.42 0.21 4.69
N LYS A 466 -34.66 0.74 5.66
CA LYS A 466 -35.21 1.52 6.79
C LYS A 466 -35.67 2.93 6.38
N LYS A 467 -35.45 3.34 5.12
CA LYS A 467 -35.71 4.67 4.56
C LYS A 467 -34.94 5.80 5.26
N ASN A 468 -33.79 5.46 5.84
CA ASN A 468 -32.88 6.39 6.49
C ASN A 468 -31.53 6.35 5.73
N PRO A 469 -31.28 7.24 4.76
CA PRO A 469 -30.10 7.16 3.91
C PRO A 469 -28.78 7.22 4.69
N CYS A 470 -27.80 6.41 4.30
CA CYS A 470 -26.52 6.34 5.00
C CYS A 470 -25.83 7.72 5.10
N ARG A 471 -25.55 8.16 6.33
CA ARG A 471 -24.84 9.41 6.64
C ARG A 471 -23.39 9.20 7.11
N LEU A 472 -22.91 7.95 7.15
CA LEU A 472 -21.50 7.69 7.44
C LEU A 472 -20.62 8.06 6.24
N ALA A 473 -19.67 8.96 6.48
CA ALA A 473 -18.55 9.24 5.58
C ALA A 473 -17.78 7.95 5.22
N VAL A 474 -16.96 8.00 4.17
CA VAL A 474 -16.09 6.87 3.82
C VAL A 474 -14.73 7.08 4.49
N ASN A 475 -14.32 6.17 5.39
CA ASN A 475 -13.00 6.20 6.04
C ASN A 475 -11.87 5.80 5.04
N GLN A 476 -11.64 6.64 4.05
CA GLN A 476 -10.53 6.54 3.09
C GLN A 476 -9.42 7.57 3.34
N SER A 477 -9.52 8.36 4.42
CA SER A 477 -8.55 9.40 4.76
C SER A 477 -8.30 9.45 6.27
N ASN A 478 -7.06 9.75 6.65
CA ASN A 478 -6.68 10.04 8.05
C ASN A 478 -7.02 11.49 8.44
N ARG A 479 -8.16 12.02 7.98
CA ARG A 479 -8.58 13.38 8.31
C ARG A 479 -9.09 13.42 9.75
N PHE A 480 -8.60 14.40 10.49
CA PHE A 480 -8.94 14.64 11.90
C PHE A 480 -10.45 14.74 12.16
N ASN A 481 -11.20 15.42 11.27
CA ASN A 481 -12.64 15.59 11.44
C ASN A 481 -13.45 14.29 11.31
N ASN A 482 -12.89 13.25 10.68
CA ASN A 482 -13.63 12.00 10.42
C ASN A 482 -14.08 11.32 11.72
N TYR A 483 -13.36 11.50 12.83
CA TYR A 483 -13.76 10.99 14.16
C TYR A 483 -15.07 11.65 14.66
N PHE A 484 -15.13 12.98 14.62
CA PHE A 484 -16.31 13.75 15.03
C PHE A 484 -17.48 13.61 14.04
N GLU A 485 -17.20 13.54 12.75
CA GLU A 485 -18.20 13.28 11.70
C GLU A 485 -18.74 11.85 11.76
N ALA A 486 -17.89 10.86 12.07
CA ALA A 486 -18.33 9.49 12.33
C ALA A 486 -19.25 9.42 13.55
N ALA A 487 -18.93 10.13 14.65
CA ALA A 487 -19.82 10.23 15.79
C ALA A 487 -21.21 10.78 15.39
N ALA A 488 -21.26 11.84 14.59
CA ALA A 488 -22.52 12.37 14.06
C ALA A 488 -23.28 11.39 13.17
N GLY A 489 -22.59 10.67 12.28
CA GLY A 489 -23.20 9.63 11.45
C GLY A 489 -23.69 8.42 12.25
N LEU A 490 -22.96 7.98 13.29
CA LEU A 490 -23.35 6.90 14.18
C LEU A 490 -24.56 7.28 15.04
N THR A 491 -24.57 8.48 15.64
CA THR A 491 -25.72 8.95 16.43
C THR A 491 -26.94 9.24 15.56
N HIS A 492 -26.78 9.71 14.31
CA HIS A 492 -27.91 9.84 13.38
C HIS A 492 -28.60 8.49 13.11
N HIS A 493 -27.81 7.41 13.00
CA HIS A 493 -28.25 6.05 12.70
C HIS A 493 -28.38 5.16 13.96
N TYR A 494 -28.56 5.73 15.16
CA TYR A 494 -28.39 4.99 16.42
C TYR A 494 -29.33 3.78 16.58
N LYS A 495 -30.56 3.84 16.05
CA LYS A 495 -31.52 2.71 16.10
C LYS A 495 -31.09 1.62 15.12
N GLU A 496 -30.67 2.05 13.94
CA GLU A 496 -30.29 1.23 12.82
C GLU A 496 -28.96 0.51 13.08
N MET A 497 -27.98 1.15 13.72
CA MET A 497 -26.69 0.55 14.11
C MET A 497 -26.85 -0.64 15.04
N ALA A 498 -27.55 -0.45 16.17
CA ALA A 498 -27.73 -1.50 17.17
C ALA A 498 -28.48 -2.71 16.60
N LEU A 499 -29.49 -2.48 15.75
CA LEU A 499 -30.20 -3.53 15.02
C LEU A 499 -29.28 -4.21 13.99
N PHE A 500 -28.61 -3.46 13.11
CA PHE A 500 -27.77 -3.99 12.05
C PHE A 500 -26.65 -4.89 12.59
N PHE A 501 -25.92 -4.48 13.63
CA PHE A 501 -24.88 -5.32 14.22
C PHE A 501 -25.45 -6.56 14.94
N SER A 502 -26.66 -6.49 15.48
CA SER A 502 -27.35 -7.63 16.11
C SER A 502 -27.85 -8.65 15.06
N ASP A 503 -28.45 -8.16 13.98
CA ASP A 503 -28.86 -8.97 12.82
C ASP A 503 -27.63 -9.65 12.20
N LEU A 504 -26.55 -8.88 12.00
CA LEU A 504 -25.30 -9.36 11.42
C LEU A 504 -24.58 -10.38 12.31
N LEU A 505 -24.70 -10.28 13.64
CA LEU A 505 -24.29 -11.35 14.56
C LEU A 505 -25.14 -12.60 14.39
N SER A 506 -26.48 -12.48 14.36
CA SER A 506 -27.38 -13.63 14.22
C SER A 506 -27.20 -14.43 12.93
N MET A 507 -26.66 -13.78 11.89
CA MET A 507 -26.37 -14.36 10.57
C MET A 507 -24.98 -15.03 10.48
N ASN A 508 -24.09 -14.82 11.45
CA ASN A 508 -22.78 -15.48 11.55
C ASN A 508 -22.86 -16.65 12.53
N ASN A 509 -22.62 -17.88 12.06
CA ASN A 509 -22.64 -19.06 12.92
C ASN A 509 -21.39 -19.21 13.81
N ASP A 510 -20.31 -18.51 13.46
CA ASP A 510 -19.02 -18.54 14.17
C ASP A 510 -18.87 -17.30 15.07
N ALA A 511 -18.19 -17.44 16.21
CA ALA A 511 -18.11 -16.42 17.26
C ALA A 511 -17.23 -15.21 16.87
N ASN A 512 -17.79 -14.27 16.09
CA ASN A 512 -17.11 -13.05 15.68
C ASN A 512 -17.05 -12.02 16.83
N ILE A 513 -16.04 -12.19 17.71
CA ILE A 513 -15.77 -11.32 18.86
C ILE A 513 -15.75 -9.83 18.48
N ILE A 514 -15.29 -9.46 17.28
CA ILE A 514 -15.25 -8.05 16.83
C ILE A 514 -16.66 -7.49 16.65
N LEU A 515 -17.56 -8.26 16.03
CA LEU A 515 -18.98 -7.89 15.94
C LEU A 515 -19.65 -7.89 17.32
N GLU A 516 -19.32 -8.82 18.22
CA GLU A 516 -19.83 -8.83 19.60
C GLU A 516 -19.44 -7.56 20.36
N CYS A 517 -18.21 -7.08 20.17
CA CYS A 517 -17.73 -5.82 20.76
C CYS A 517 -18.58 -4.64 20.29
N VAL A 518 -18.73 -4.49 18.97
CA VAL A 518 -19.44 -3.33 18.39
C VAL A 518 -20.94 -3.39 18.65
N ALA A 519 -21.56 -4.58 18.64
CA ALA A 519 -22.95 -4.73 19.05
C ALA A 519 -23.16 -4.40 20.54
N ALA A 520 -22.25 -4.82 21.43
CA ALA A 520 -22.32 -4.50 22.85
C ALA A 520 -22.10 -3.01 23.13
N ASP A 521 -21.19 -2.35 22.39
CA ASP A 521 -20.97 -0.90 22.49
C ASP A 521 -22.12 -0.08 21.82
N ALA A 522 -22.71 -0.58 20.72
CA ALA A 522 -23.88 0.02 20.06
C ALA A 522 -25.13 0.00 20.94
N ASN A 523 -25.35 -1.07 21.69
CA ASN A 523 -26.50 -1.24 22.59
C ASN A 523 -26.31 -0.55 23.97
N ASP A 524 -25.13 -0.02 24.29
CA ASP A 524 -24.91 0.66 25.57
C ASP A 524 -25.34 2.13 25.50
N SER A 525 -26.41 2.47 26.24
CA SER A 525 -27.00 3.81 26.23
C SER A 525 -26.09 4.90 26.81
N VAL A 526 -25.09 4.56 27.63
CA VAL A 526 -24.08 5.54 28.10
C VAL A 526 -23.12 5.84 26.97
N ILE A 527 -22.61 4.81 26.28
CA ILE A 527 -21.73 4.99 25.11
C ILE A 527 -22.45 5.81 24.04
N GLN A 528 -23.68 5.45 23.64
CA GLN A 528 -24.43 6.24 22.65
C GLN A 528 -24.68 7.69 23.09
N SER A 529 -24.80 7.95 24.40
CA SER A 529 -24.91 9.32 24.93
C SER A 529 -23.60 10.11 24.84
N LEU A 530 -22.45 9.47 25.04
CA LEU A 530 -21.13 10.11 24.88
C LEU A 530 -20.74 10.30 23.41
N VAL A 531 -21.10 9.36 22.52
CA VAL A 531 -21.00 9.55 21.06
C VAL A 531 -21.85 10.74 20.63
N CYS A 532 -23.06 10.90 21.20
CA CYS A 532 -23.92 12.05 20.93
C CYS A 532 -23.29 13.40 21.37
N VAL A 533 -22.57 13.44 22.49
CA VAL A 533 -21.81 14.65 22.89
C VAL A 533 -20.80 15.04 21.81
N LEU A 534 -20.09 14.06 21.22
CA LEU A 534 -19.14 14.29 20.12
C LEU A 534 -19.84 14.68 18.82
N ALA A 535 -20.99 14.07 18.51
CA ALA A 535 -21.84 14.43 17.37
C ALA A 535 -22.30 15.89 17.42
N ILE A 536 -22.68 16.38 18.59
CA ILE A 536 -23.07 17.78 18.81
C ILE A 536 -21.87 18.72 18.65
N VAL A 537 -20.69 18.34 19.17
CA VAL A 537 -19.43 19.08 18.92
C VAL A 537 -19.11 19.13 17.42
N TYR A 538 -19.42 18.08 16.64
CA TYR A 538 -19.31 18.17 15.19
C TYR A 538 -20.32 19.16 14.59
N CYS A 539 -21.62 18.95 14.82
CA CYS A 539 -22.67 19.73 14.16
C CYS A 539 -22.65 21.23 14.52
N LYS A 540 -22.31 21.58 15.75
CA LYS A 540 -22.36 22.95 16.30
C LYS A 540 -21.01 23.68 16.27
N ILE A 541 -19.88 22.96 16.30
CA ILE A 541 -18.54 23.55 16.49
C ILE A 541 -17.60 23.21 15.33
N LEU A 542 -17.12 21.96 15.24
CA LEU A 542 -16.04 21.59 14.32
C LEU A 542 -16.47 21.58 12.85
N GLY A 543 -17.68 21.12 12.54
CA GLY A 543 -18.25 21.17 11.19
C GLY A 543 -18.37 22.61 10.68
N PRO A 544 -19.01 23.53 11.41
CA PRO A 544 -19.02 24.96 11.11
C PRO A 544 -17.62 25.58 11.00
N TYR A 545 -16.68 25.25 11.88
CA TYR A 545 -15.29 25.72 11.82
C TYR A 545 -14.59 25.30 10.51
N TRP A 546 -14.79 24.06 10.08
CA TRP A 546 -14.23 23.54 8.83
C TRP A 546 -14.93 24.11 7.59
N GLN A 547 -16.24 24.41 7.67
CA GLN A 547 -16.95 25.16 6.63
C GLN A 547 -16.31 26.55 6.44
N LEU A 548 -16.07 27.29 7.53
CA LEU A 548 -15.41 28.60 7.48
C LEU A 548 -14.01 28.51 6.85
N LEU A 549 -13.15 27.59 7.31
CA LEU A 549 -11.80 27.44 6.77
C LEU A 549 -11.79 27.04 5.28
N LYS A 550 -12.74 26.23 4.82
CA LYS A 550 -12.87 25.88 3.40
C LYS A 550 -13.58 26.94 2.54
N SER A 551 -14.13 27.99 3.14
CA SER A 551 -14.95 28.99 2.45
C SER A 551 -14.14 30.06 1.74
N GLU A 552 -14.81 30.82 0.87
CA GLU A 552 -14.31 32.08 0.29
C GLU A 552 -14.41 33.27 1.28
N GLY A 553 -14.63 33.01 2.57
CA GLY A 553 -14.64 34.06 3.61
C GLY A 553 -13.29 34.77 3.73
N GLU A 554 -13.33 36.07 3.99
CA GLU A 554 -12.15 36.93 4.07
C GLU A 554 -11.27 36.61 5.28
N TYR A 555 -9.96 36.47 5.04
CA TYR A 555 -8.95 36.19 6.07
C TYR A 555 -8.81 37.31 7.11
N SER A 556 -8.97 38.56 6.67
CA SER A 556 -9.00 39.79 7.50
C SER A 556 -10.00 39.71 8.66
N LEU A 557 -11.06 38.90 8.54
CA LEU A 557 -12.16 38.81 9.49
C LEU A 557 -12.01 37.64 10.48
N PHE A 558 -10.90 36.88 10.44
CA PHE A 558 -10.71 35.69 11.30
C PHE A 558 -10.90 35.98 12.80
N SER A 559 -10.37 37.10 13.30
CA SER A 559 -10.53 37.52 14.70
C SER A 559 -12.00 37.77 15.07
N GLN A 560 -12.83 38.27 14.15
CA GLN A 560 -14.28 38.42 14.37
C GLN A 560 -14.99 37.07 14.46
N TYR A 561 -14.67 36.13 13.55
CA TYR A 561 -15.26 34.78 13.56
C TYR A 561 -14.88 34.03 14.84
N ILE A 562 -13.60 34.04 15.22
CA ILE A 562 -13.12 33.41 16.46
C ILE A 562 -13.75 34.06 17.71
N LEU A 563 -13.89 35.39 17.75
CA LEU A 563 -14.60 36.07 18.83
C LEU A 563 -16.07 35.62 18.95
N CYS A 564 -16.79 35.52 17.85
CA CYS A 564 -18.18 35.04 17.84
C CYS A 564 -18.30 33.61 18.39
N LEU A 565 -17.44 32.70 17.90
CA LEU A 565 -17.41 31.31 18.33
C LEU A 565 -17.01 31.17 19.82
N TYR A 566 -16.02 31.94 20.27
CA TYR A 566 -15.58 31.95 21.66
C TYR A 566 -16.65 32.51 22.62
N GLN A 567 -17.39 33.55 22.22
CA GLN A 567 -18.56 34.02 22.99
C GLN A 567 -19.61 32.91 23.17
N LYS A 568 -19.90 32.15 22.10
CA LYS A 568 -20.79 30.98 22.19
C LYS A 568 -20.24 29.91 23.12
N PHE A 569 -18.93 29.62 23.09
CA PHE A 569 -18.31 28.69 24.05
C PHE A 569 -18.48 29.17 25.51
N LEU A 570 -18.27 30.46 25.78
CA LEU A 570 -18.47 31.03 27.11
C LEU A 570 -19.93 30.90 27.56
N ASP A 571 -20.91 31.13 26.70
CA ASP A 571 -22.33 30.99 27.05
C ASP A 571 -22.75 29.53 27.23
N TRP A 572 -22.37 28.64 26.31
CA TRP A 572 -22.62 27.19 26.42
C TRP A 572 -21.91 26.55 27.62
N SER A 573 -20.77 27.09 28.07
CA SER A 573 -20.11 26.66 29.32
C SER A 573 -20.91 27.02 30.58
N LYS A 574 -21.84 27.99 30.50
CA LYS A 574 -22.80 28.35 31.55
C LYS A 574 -24.07 27.50 31.40
N ASP A 575 -24.65 27.47 30.21
CA ASP A 575 -25.82 26.67 29.86
C ASP A 575 -25.74 26.13 28.42
N PRO A 576 -25.47 24.83 28.23
CA PRO A 576 -25.43 24.20 26.91
C PRO A 576 -26.82 23.77 26.41
N SER A 577 -27.94 24.19 27.04
CA SER A 577 -29.28 23.73 26.65
C SER A 577 -29.61 24.01 25.18
N THR A 578 -29.06 25.07 24.59
CA THR A 578 -29.21 25.40 23.14
C THR A 578 -28.40 24.50 22.21
N LEU A 579 -27.39 23.77 22.70
CA LEU A 579 -26.65 22.79 21.90
C LEU A 579 -27.44 21.49 21.64
N LEU A 580 -28.43 21.20 22.49
CA LEU A 580 -29.30 20.02 22.38
C LEU A 580 -30.45 20.19 21.37
N GLU A 581 -30.70 21.43 20.95
CA GLU A 581 -31.81 21.80 20.06
C GLU A 581 -31.28 22.25 18.70
N PRO A 582 -32.03 22.05 17.60
CA PRO A 582 -31.63 22.56 16.30
C PRO A 582 -31.71 24.10 16.24
N GLU A 583 -30.77 24.73 15.55
CA GLU A 583 -30.71 26.19 15.38
C GLU A 583 -31.37 26.67 14.07
N GLY A 584 -31.34 27.99 13.83
CA GLY A 584 -31.97 28.64 12.66
C GLY A 584 -31.30 28.30 11.32
N ALA A 585 -31.67 28.99 10.24
CA ALA A 585 -31.25 28.58 8.88
C ALA A 585 -29.73 28.55 8.61
N THR A 586 -28.91 29.20 9.44
CA THR A 586 -27.47 29.43 9.28
C THR A 586 -26.67 29.01 10.52
N ASN A 587 -25.39 28.67 10.32
CA ASN A 587 -24.47 28.26 11.39
C ASN A 587 -24.01 29.43 12.29
N VAL A 588 -23.11 29.13 13.24
CA VAL A 588 -22.53 30.10 14.21
C VAL A 588 -21.88 31.35 13.56
N PHE A 589 -21.43 31.26 12.31
CA PHE A 589 -20.86 32.39 11.56
C PHE A 589 -21.91 33.11 10.68
N LEU A 590 -23.17 32.70 10.76
CA LEU A 590 -24.33 33.20 10.01
C LEU A 590 -24.24 33.09 8.47
N GLN A 591 -23.22 32.40 7.94
CA GLN A 591 -22.88 32.40 6.51
C GLN A 591 -23.14 31.05 5.79
N PHE A 592 -23.13 29.92 6.51
CA PHE A 592 -23.17 28.59 5.89
C PHE A 592 -24.33 27.72 6.42
N PRO A 593 -24.86 26.78 5.60
CA PRO A 593 -25.94 25.90 6.03
C PRO A 593 -25.49 24.96 7.16
N LEU A 594 -26.39 24.76 8.14
CA LEU A 594 -26.17 23.87 9.27
C LEU A 594 -25.89 22.42 8.85
N GLN A 595 -24.85 21.82 9.44
CA GLN A 595 -24.62 20.37 9.40
C GLN A 595 -25.78 19.59 10.07
N GLU A 596 -26.56 20.25 10.92
CA GLU A 596 -27.76 19.71 11.56
C GLU A 596 -28.82 19.21 10.55
N LYS A 597 -28.84 19.77 9.33
CA LYS A 597 -29.72 19.30 8.23
C LYS A 597 -29.22 18.01 7.57
N THR A 598 -27.94 17.69 7.70
CA THR A 598 -27.33 16.44 7.22
C THR A 598 -27.48 15.33 8.26
N PHE A 599 -27.37 15.68 9.55
CA PHE A 599 -27.34 14.78 10.70
C PHE A 599 -28.53 15.00 11.65
N ASP A 600 -29.74 15.20 11.14
CA ASP A 600 -30.93 15.54 11.93
C ASP A 600 -31.33 14.47 12.97
N GLY A 601 -31.00 13.20 12.71
CA GLY A 601 -31.11 12.10 13.69
C GLY A 601 -30.39 12.35 15.02
N VAL A 602 -29.33 13.17 15.04
CA VAL A 602 -28.63 13.59 16.28
C VAL A 602 -29.56 14.37 17.20
N PHE A 603 -30.34 15.30 16.66
CA PHE A 603 -31.27 16.14 17.43
C PHE A 603 -32.54 15.36 17.80
N HIS A 604 -32.95 14.38 16.99
CA HIS A 604 -33.97 13.42 17.37
C HIS A 604 -33.53 12.54 18.57
N PHE A 605 -32.27 12.12 18.64
CA PHE A 605 -31.70 11.43 19.81
C PHE A 605 -31.64 12.34 21.05
N CYS A 606 -31.32 13.63 20.87
CA CYS A 606 -31.35 14.64 21.93
C CYS A 606 -32.75 15.01 22.44
N GLY A 607 -33.83 14.49 21.84
CA GLY A 607 -35.20 14.91 22.07
C GLY A 607 -35.60 14.94 23.56
N GLN A 608 -36.58 15.79 23.90
CA GLN A 608 -36.96 16.16 25.27
C GLN A 608 -37.30 14.99 26.21
N TRP A 609 -37.60 13.81 25.65
CA TRP A 609 -37.97 12.58 26.37
C TRP A 609 -36.84 11.52 26.44
N HIS A 610 -35.63 11.81 25.94
CA HIS A 610 -34.53 10.86 25.96
C HIS A 610 -33.96 10.67 27.38
N THR A 611 -33.91 9.43 27.85
CA THR A 611 -33.54 9.05 29.23
C THR A 611 -32.24 9.68 29.72
N ASN A 612 -31.24 9.81 28.85
CA ASN A 612 -29.92 10.31 29.19
C ASN A 612 -29.69 11.79 28.79
N ARG A 613 -30.74 12.55 28.43
CA ARG A 613 -30.61 13.96 28.01
C ARG A 613 -29.90 14.84 29.06
N GLU A 614 -30.10 14.59 30.35
CA GLU A 614 -29.40 15.30 31.43
C GLU A 614 -27.89 14.97 31.47
N LEU A 615 -27.51 13.71 31.21
CA LEU A 615 -26.11 13.30 31.11
C LEU A 615 -25.43 13.99 29.93
N ILE A 616 -26.05 13.99 28.74
CA ILE A 616 -25.54 14.66 27.54
C ILE A 616 -25.34 16.16 27.84
N ARG A 617 -26.31 16.82 28.49
CA ARG A 617 -26.20 18.23 28.89
C ARG A 617 -25.04 18.50 29.86
N ALA A 618 -24.88 17.65 30.88
CA ALA A 618 -23.80 17.78 31.87
C ALA A 618 -22.41 17.58 31.24
N CYS A 619 -22.28 16.60 30.34
CA CYS A 619 -21.06 16.34 29.59
C CYS A 619 -20.72 17.51 28.66
N LEU A 620 -21.68 17.98 27.84
CA LEU A 620 -21.49 19.14 26.96
C LEU A 620 -20.98 20.38 27.71
N LYS A 621 -21.55 20.68 28.89
CA LYS A 621 -21.11 21.84 29.71
C LYS A 621 -19.62 21.79 30.05
N ARG A 622 -19.12 20.61 30.42
CA ARG A 622 -17.69 20.39 30.74
C ARG A 622 -16.81 20.33 29.49
N VAL A 623 -17.28 19.68 28.42
CA VAL A 623 -16.59 19.61 27.13
C VAL A 623 -16.38 21.00 26.54
N VAL A 624 -17.43 21.81 26.43
CA VAL A 624 -17.32 23.16 25.84
C VAL A 624 -16.51 24.11 26.72
N LYS A 625 -16.53 23.95 28.05
CA LYS A 625 -15.61 24.67 28.94
C LYS A 625 -14.13 24.34 28.65
N VAL A 626 -13.83 23.09 28.31
CA VAL A 626 -12.47 22.67 27.94
C VAL A 626 -12.10 23.15 26.54
N ILE A 627 -13.03 23.13 25.58
CA ILE A 627 -12.83 23.72 24.25
C ILE A 627 -12.53 25.23 24.38
N ALA A 628 -13.25 25.97 25.24
CA ALA A 628 -12.96 27.37 25.53
C ALA A 628 -11.53 27.59 26.04
N ALA A 629 -11.08 26.78 27.01
CA ALA A 629 -9.71 26.87 27.54
C ALA A 629 -8.63 26.58 26.47
N VAL A 630 -8.87 25.63 25.55
CA VAL A 630 -7.98 25.37 24.41
C VAL A 630 -8.00 26.53 23.40
N THR A 631 -9.14 27.21 23.22
CA THR A 631 -9.24 28.46 22.44
C THR A 631 -8.44 29.59 23.10
N GLU A 632 -8.48 29.71 24.43
CA GLU A 632 -7.66 30.68 25.18
C GLU A 632 -6.15 30.35 25.12
N GLU A 633 -5.75 29.08 25.12
CA GLU A 633 -4.33 28.72 25.00
C GLU A 633 -3.76 29.06 23.61
N HIS A 634 -4.45 28.62 22.55
CA HIS A 634 -3.91 28.65 21.18
C HIS A 634 -4.39 29.83 20.32
N LEU A 635 -5.55 30.42 20.59
CA LEU A 635 -6.16 31.47 19.74
C LEU A 635 -6.39 32.81 20.45
N LYS A 636 -5.93 32.98 21.70
CA LYS A 636 -5.91 34.26 22.44
C LYS A 636 -5.38 35.45 21.64
N ASP A 637 -4.42 35.25 20.76
CA ASP A 637 -3.79 36.33 20.01
C ASP A 637 -4.75 36.93 18.96
N PHE A 638 -5.85 36.23 18.64
CA PHE A 638 -6.97 36.71 17.83
C PHE A 638 -8.18 37.21 18.67
N LEU A 639 -8.21 36.92 19.98
CA LEU A 639 -9.26 37.34 20.91
C LEU A 639 -9.01 38.78 21.42
N PRO A 640 -10.02 39.48 21.99
CA PRO A 640 -9.90 40.89 22.37
C PRO A 640 -8.71 41.19 23.29
N GLY A 641 -7.79 42.03 22.82
CA GLY A 641 -6.53 42.36 23.50
C GLY A 641 -5.31 41.54 23.05
N GLY A 642 -5.52 40.52 22.21
CA GLY A 642 -4.46 39.82 21.48
C GLY A 642 -3.89 40.64 20.32
N THR A 643 -2.68 40.28 19.88
CA THR A 643 -1.91 41.01 18.85
C THR A 643 -2.67 41.22 17.54
N PHE A 644 -3.50 40.25 17.14
CA PHE A 644 -4.20 40.19 15.87
C PHE A 644 -5.73 40.37 16.05
N SER A 645 -6.16 40.93 17.19
CA SER A 645 -7.58 41.15 17.48
C SER A 645 -8.17 42.38 16.79
N GLN A 646 -7.38 43.11 15.99
CA GLN A 646 -7.80 44.32 15.30
C GLN A 646 -8.31 43.98 13.89
N VAL A 647 -9.30 44.74 13.44
CA VAL A 647 -9.88 44.63 12.09
C VAL A 647 -9.20 45.69 11.20
N PRO A 648 -8.81 45.38 9.96
CA PRO A 648 -8.23 46.38 9.06
C PRO A 648 -9.20 47.54 8.76
N SER A 649 -8.67 48.69 8.32
CA SER A 649 -9.52 49.79 7.83
C SER A 649 -10.33 49.36 6.59
N PRO A 650 -11.40 50.08 6.20
CA PRO A 650 -12.15 49.76 4.98
C PRO A 650 -11.27 49.73 3.72
N ASP A 651 -10.35 50.69 3.59
CA ASP A 651 -9.44 50.78 2.45
C ASP A 651 -8.46 49.59 2.38
N LEU A 652 -7.95 49.17 3.53
CA LEU A 652 -7.03 48.02 3.64
C LEU A 652 -7.79 46.69 3.47
N SER A 653 -9.02 46.61 3.98
CA SER A 653 -9.93 45.48 3.76
C SER A 653 -10.21 45.28 2.26
N SER A 654 -10.47 46.37 1.52
CA SER A 654 -10.71 46.33 0.06
C SER A 654 -9.56 45.67 -0.73
N GLN A 655 -8.32 45.82 -0.26
CA GLN A 655 -7.13 45.20 -0.87
C GLN A 655 -7.00 43.72 -0.50
N LEU A 656 -7.58 43.31 0.63
CA LEU A 656 -7.52 41.96 1.20
C LEU A 656 -8.70 41.06 0.83
N VAL A 657 -9.76 41.56 0.18
CA VAL A 657 -10.93 40.74 -0.23
C VAL A 657 -10.54 39.48 -1.03
N SER A 658 -9.46 39.53 -1.82
CA SER A 658 -8.96 38.36 -2.56
C SER A 658 -8.18 37.33 -1.72
N CYS A 659 -8.02 37.55 -0.42
CA CYS A 659 -7.28 36.71 0.50
C CYS A 659 -8.29 35.93 1.36
N THR A 660 -8.74 34.78 0.84
CA THR A 660 -9.78 33.95 1.45
C THR A 660 -9.21 32.72 2.16
N PHE A 661 -9.94 32.14 3.12
CA PHE A 661 -9.48 30.91 3.80
C PHE A 661 -9.31 29.73 2.83
N SER A 662 -10.17 29.62 1.80
CA SER A 662 -10.08 28.60 0.74
C SER A 662 -8.72 28.57 0.02
N VAL A 663 -8.02 29.71 -0.11
CA VAL A 663 -6.66 29.75 -0.69
C VAL A 663 -5.63 29.11 0.25
N LEU A 664 -5.81 29.20 1.57
CA LEU A 664 -4.91 28.57 2.55
C LEU A 664 -5.22 27.08 2.77
N MET A 665 -6.45 26.64 2.51
CA MET A 665 -6.86 25.23 2.53
C MET A 665 -6.54 24.48 1.22
N ALA A 666 -5.47 24.89 0.52
CA ALA A 666 -5.01 24.23 -0.70
C ALA A 666 -4.66 22.75 -0.45
N GLU A 667 -4.81 21.95 -1.51
CA GLU A 667 -4.43 20.54 -1.53
C GLU A 667 -2.91 20.39 -1.30
N TYR A 668 -2.51 19.35 -0.58
CA TYR A 668 -1.09 19.07 -0.36
C TYR A 668 -0.51 18.23 -1.53
N PRO A 669 0.49 18.73 -2.27
CA PRO A 669 0.95 18.14 -3.55
C PRO A 669 1.71 16.80 -3.42
N PHE A 670 1.77 16.22 -2.22
CA PHE A 670 2.30 14.87 -1.97
C PHE A 670 1.31 13.99 -1.17
N SER A 671 0.01 14.26 -1.28
CA SER A 671 -1.04 13.39 -0.73
C SER A 671 -1.01 12.00 -1.40
N PRO A 672 -1.18 10.88 -0.68
CA PRO A 672 -1.15 9.54 -1.28
C PRO A 672 -2.16 9.30 -2.42
N ALA A 673 -3.27 10.06 -2.47
CA ALA A 673 -4.26 10.01 -3.55
C ALA A 673 -3.72 10.50 -4.91
N GLU A 674 -2.68 11.34 -4.91
CA GLU A 674 -2.05 11.83 -6.15
C GLU A 674 -1.35 10.71 -6.91
N GLU A 675 -0.77 9.69 -6.25
CA GLU A 675 0.05 8.71 -6.95
C GLU A 675 -0.78 7.85 -7.93
N ASP A 676 -2.05 7.57 -7.65
CA ASP A 676 -2.96 6.91 -8.60
C ASP A 676 -3.63 7.90 -9.57
N THR A 677 -3.82 9.16 -9.17
CA THR A 677 -4.36 10.22 -10.04
C THR A 677 -3.37 10.63 -11.12
N ILE A 678 -2.06 10.66 -10.82
CA ILE A 678 -0.97 10.89 -11.78
C ILE A 678 -0.85 9.73 -12.78
N LYS A 679 -1.11 8.48 -12.35
CA LYS A 679 -1.17 7.31 -13.25
C LYS A 679 -2.33 7.45 -14.26
N LYS A 680 -3.49 7.96 -13.84
CA LYS A 680 -4.63 8.30 -14.73
C LYS A 680 -4.33 9.50 -15.65
N LYS A 681 -3.90 10.65 -15.11
CA LYS A 681 -3.54 11.87 -15.87
C LYS A 681 -2.41 11.65 -16.91
N LYS A 682 -1.59 10.60 -16.79
CA LYS A 682 -0.60 10.18 -17.81
C LYS A 682 -1.19 9.33 -18.94
N LEU A 683 -2.38 8.76 -18.78
CA LEU A 683 -3.10 8.02 -19.82
C LEU A 683 -3.93 8.96 -20.70
N ASP A 684 -4.63 9.92 -20.10
CA ASP A 684 -5.60 10.79 -20.80
C ASP A 684 -4.95 11.91 -21.65
N LYS A 685 -3.63 12.12 -21.53
CA LYS A 685 -2.91 13.18 -22.27
C LYS A 685 -2.53 12.82 -23.71
N SER A 686 -2.87 11.64 -24.23
CA SER A 686 -2.58 11.25 -25.62
C SER A 686 -3.74 11.39 -26.62
N SER A 687 -4.85 12.03 -26.25
CA SER A 687 -5.99 12.22 -27.17
C SER A 687 -6.71 13.56 -26.98
N LYS A 688 -6.20 14.63 -27.62
CA LYS A 688 -6.98 15.86 -27.90
C LYS A 688 -6.36 16.71 -29.03
N HIS A 689 -6.79 16.42 -30.25
CA HIS A 689 -6.82 17.34 -31.39
C HIS A 689 -7.90 16.84 -32.36
N SER A 690 -8.74 17.66 -32.98
CA SER A 690 -9.25 19.00 -32.58
C SER A 690 -10.41 19.32 -33.51
N SER A 691 -11.58 19.69 -32.99
CA SER A 691 -12.76 20.00 -33.81
C SER A 691 -13.68 21.01 -33.12
N GLN A 692 -13.38 22.29 -33.31
CA GLN A 692 -14.27 23.41 -33.00
C GLN A 692 -14.21 24.36 -34.21
N LYS A 693 -15.33 25.00 -34.57
CA LYS A 693 -15.58 25.40 -35.97
C LYS A 693 -16.18 26.81 -36.05
N ASN A 694 -15.77 27.53 -37.10
CA ASN A 694 -16.35 28.74 -37.73
C ASN A 694 -15.54 30.04 -37.56
N LEU A 695 -15.18 30.63 -38.72
CA LEU A 695 -15.40 32.00 -39.22
C LEU A 695 -15.24 33.19 -38.23
N ASP A 696 -14.67 34.35 -38.62
CA ASP A 696 -14.57 34.93 -39.98
C ASP A 696 -13.42 35.97 -40.18
N SER A 697 -13.29 36.48 -41.42
CA SER A 697 -12.70 37.76 -41.89
C SER A 697 -11.17 38.04 -41.91
N SER A 698 -10.71 38.56 -43.08
CA SER A 698 -9.64 39.59 -43.32
C SER A 698 -8.17 39.33 -42.90
N GLN A 699 -7.11 39.77 -43.61
CA GLN A 699 -6.94 40.25 -45.00
C GLN A 699 -5.43 40.18 -45.39
N GLU A 700 -5.13 40.31 -46.69
CA GLU A 700 -3.88 40.82 -47.31
C GLU A 700 -2.51 40.11 -47.14
N ASP A 701 -2.00 39.70 -48.33
CA ASP A 701 -0.68 39.97 -48.93
C ASP A 701 0.60 39.17 -48.61
N ASP A 702 1.22 38.71 -49.72
CA ASP A 702 2.64 38.52 -50.10
C ASP A 702 3.70 38.00 -49.09
N ASP A 703 4.69 37.20 -49.49
CA ASP A 703 5.41 37.27 -50.78
C ASP A 703 6.09 35.93 -51.20
N ARG A 704 6.46 35.83 -52.50
CA ARG A 704 7.52 35.00 -53.13
C ARG A 704 7.61 33.47 -52.95
N SER A 705 7.32 32.82 -54.08
CA SER A 705 8.23 31.93 -54.85
C SER A 705 8.66 30.55 -54.30
N GLY A 706 8.61 29.46 -55.09
CA GLY A 706 8.03 29.31 -56.43
C GLY A 706 8.57 28.12 -57.25
N SER A 707 7.75 27.62 -58.19
CA SER A 707 8.05 26.57 -59.20
C SER A 707 8.30 25.14 -58.66
N SER A 708 8.03 24.04 -59.38
CA SER A 708 7.55 23.86 -60.77
C SER A 708 6.76 22.54 -60.95
N HIS A 709 5.80 22.52 -61.88
CA HIS A 709 5.45 21.48 -62.89
C HIS A 709 5.71 19.96 -62.63
N ASP A 710 4.89 19.01 -63.13
CA ASP A 710 3.87 19.11 -64.19
C ASP A 710 2.78 18.00 -64.16
N GLY A 711 1.59 18.33 -64.70
CA GLY A 711 0.57 17.44 -65.33
C GLY A 711 0.10 16.14 -64.64
N SER A 712 -0.83 15.36 -65.21
CA SER A 712 -1.99 15.59 -66.12
C SER A 712 -2.75 14.23 -66.22
N ASP A 713 -4.01 14.09 -66.64
CA ASP A 713 -5.04 15.04 -67.11
C ASP A 713 -6.45 14.49 -66.76
N GLU A 714 -7.52 15.22 -67.11
CA GLU A 714 -8.92 14.82 -66.85
C GLU A 714 -9.52 13.82 -67.89
N PHE A 715 -10.86 13.74 -67.93
CA PHE A 715 -11.77 13.08 -68.88
C PHE A 715 -12.02 11.57 -68.71
N SER A 716 -13.26 11.04 -68.87
CA SER A 716 -14.61 11.64 -68.87
C SER A 716 -15.69 10.53 -68.86
N GLY A 717 -16.98 10.89 -68.85
CA GLY A 717 -18.01 10.09 -69.55
C GLY A 717 -18.78 9.01 -68.77
N TRP A 718 -19.84 9.41 -68.07
CA TRP A 718 -21.10 8.63 -67.97
C TRP A 718 -21.74 8.49 -69.39
N PRO A 719 -22.68 7.55 -69.69
CA PRO A 719 -23.83 7.20 -68.81
C PRO A 719 -24.54 5.82 -68.97
N VAL A 720 -25.70 5.69 -68.28
CA VAL A 720 -26.98 5.08 -68.77
C VAL A 720 -27.34 3.59 -68.47
N LYS A 721 -28.36 3.43 -67.58
CA LYS A 721 -29.48 2.44 -67.53
C LYS A 721 -29.10 0.93 -67.34
N LYS A 722 -29.90 0.03 -66.70
CA LYS A 722 -31.29 -0.02 -66.15
C LYS A 722 -31.34 -1.18 -65.07
N ASN A 723 -32.40 -1.66 -64.39
CA ASN A 723 -33.89 -1.52 -64.41
C ASN A 723 -34.53 -1.97 -63.05
N THR A 724 -35.86 -1.76 -62.89
CA THR A 724 -36.94 -2.52 -62.14
C THR A 724 -36.65 -3.86 -61.44
N ASN A 725 -37.38 -4.35 -60.40
CA ASN A 725 -38.62 -3.95 -59.67
C ASN A 725 -38.68 -4.63 -58.26
N ILE A 726 -39.12 -4.00 -57.16
CA ILE A 726 -40.48 -3.73 -56.59
C ILE A 726 -41.20 -4.93 -55.90
N GLY A 727 -41.57 -4.74 -54.61
CA GLY A 727 -42.67 -5.42 -53.88
C GLY A 727 -42.28 -6.39 -52.75
N GLN A 728 -43.05 -6.58 -51.65
CA GLN A 728 -44.14 -5.78 -51.07
C GLN A 728 -44.48 -6.24 -49.61
N LYS A 729 -44.81 -5.27 -48.71
CA LYS A 729 -45.77 -5.30 -47.57
C LYS A 729 -45.72 -6.32 -46.37
N ASP A 730 -46.06 -5.74 -45.20
CA ASP A 730 -46.96 -6.21 -44.11
C ASP A 730 -46.56 -7.22 -42.99
N THR A 731 -46.44 -6.65 -41.78
CA THR A 731 -46.95 -7.11 -40.45
C THR A 731 -46.26 -8.19 -39.58
N TYR A 732 -46.60 -8.10 -38.28
CA TYR A 732 -46.32 -8.96 -37.12
C TYR A 732 -45.00 -8.83 -36.33
N SER A 733 -45.11 -9.16 -35.03
CA SER A 733 -44.24 -8.86 -33.88
C SER A 733 -44.56 -9.91 -32.78
N PRO A 734 -43.93 -9.93 -31.60
CA PRO A 734 -42.52 -10.15 -31.26
C PRO A 734 -42.31 -11.50 -30.49
N GLN A 735 -41.09 -11.86 -30.04
CA GLN A 735 -40.88 -12.57 -28.74
C GLN A 735 -39.42 -12.75 -28.22
N ILE A 736 -39.18 -12.27 -27.00
CA ILE A 736 -38.56 -12.93 -25.81
C ILE A 736 -37.11 -13.53 -25.81
N LYS A 737 -36.28 -12.88 -24.97
CA LYS A 737 -35.23 -13.37 -24.00
C LYS A 737 -34.25 -14.52 -24.34
N LYS A 738 -32.95 -14.18 -24.27
CA LYS A 738 -31.86 -14.78 -23.42
C LYS A 738 -30.58 -13.95 -23.65
N GLY A 739 -29.64 -13.74 -22.72
CA GLY A 739 -29.55 -14.12 -21.30
C GLY A 739 -28.08 -14.12 -20.85
N SER A 740 -27.61 -13.05 -20.19
CA SER A 740 -26.21 -12.87 -19.80
C SER A 740 -25.84 -13.61 -18.50
N LYS A 741 -24.83 -14.49 -18.53
CA LYS A 741 -24.28 -15.14 -17.33
C LYS A 741 -23.10 -14.36 -16.74
N GLU A 742 -23.11 -14.23 -15.42
CA GLU A 742 -22.02 -13.70 -14.60
C GLU A 742 -20.81 -14.65 -14.55
N LYS A 743 -19.73 -14.21 -13.89
CA LYS A 743 -18.66 -15.08 -13.38
C LYS A 743 -18.41 -14.75 -11.91
N GLY A 744 -18.86 -15.62 -11.02
CA GLY A 744 -18.74 -15.45 -9.57
C GLY A 744 -17.30 -15.51 -9.06
N ALA A 745 -17.07 -14.89 -7.90
CA ALA A 745 -15.86 -15.06 -7.12
C ALA A 745 -15.79 -16.46 -6.47
N LYS A 746 -14.59 -16.89 -6.07
CA LYS A 746 -14.42 -18.09 -5.24
C LYS A 746 -14.44 -17.70 -3.77
N VAL A 747 -15.32 -18.33 -3.00
CA VAL A 747 -15.28 -18.37 -1.54
C VAL A 747 -14.01 -19.09 -1.10
N HIS A 748 -13.44 -18.66 0.02
CA HIS A 748 -12.42 -19.38 0.77
C HIS A 748 -12.97 -19.65 2.16
N GLU A 749 -12.97 -20.89 2.61
CA GLU A 749 -13.34 -21.25 3.98
C GLU A 749 -12.27 -20.72 4.95
N GLU A 750 -12.70 -19.98 5.98
CA GLU A 750 -11.87 -19.62 7.12
C GLU A 750 -12.00 -20.71 8.20
N HIS A 751 -10.98 -20.82 9.06
CA HIS A 751 -10.85 -21.93 10.02
C HIS A 751 -10.34 -21.34 11.33
N GLU A 752 -11.09 -21.52 12.42
CA GLU A 752 -10.82 -20.85 13.71
C GLU A 752 -9.37 -21.00 14.18
N GLU A 753 -8.75 -19.88 14.56
CA GLU A 753 -7.33 -19.79 14.89
C GLU A 753 -7.11 -19.66 16.41
N ASN A 754 -6.78 -20.76 17.10
CA ASN A 754 -6.67 -20.80 18.56
C ASN A 754 -5.63 -19.79 19.12
N MET A 755 -6.04 -18.90 20.04
CA MET A 755 -5.19 -17.85 20.60
C MET A 755 -4.68 -18.12 22.03
N ASP A 756 -4.94 -19.31 22.60
CA ASP A 756 -4.49 -19.65 23.95
C ASP A 756 -2.96 -19.69 24.09
N ARG A 757 -2.45 -19.04 25.15
CA ARG A 757 -1.03 -18.99 25.50
C ARG A 757 -0.46 -20.36 25.83
N GLU A 758 -1.18 -21.23 26.52
CA GLU A 758 -0.66 -22.55 26.91
C GLU A 758 -0.53 -23.46 25.68
N TYR A 759 -1.55 -23.47 24.83
CA TYR A 759 -1.54 -24.11 23.50
C TYR A 759 -0.40 -23.60 22.60
N ILE A 760 -0.17 -22.28 22.54
CA ILE A 760 0.93 -21.68 21.77
C ILE A 760 2.29 -22.16 22.31
N ILE A 761 2.50 -22.15 23.63
CA ILE A 761 3.73 -22.64 24.27
C ILE A 761 3.94 -24.13 23.98
N ALA A 762 2.91 -24.95 24.15
CA ALA A 762 2.96 -26.38 23.90
C ALA A 762 3.25 -26.69 22.42
N THR A 763 2.62 -25.97 21.49
CA THR A 763 2.78 -26.17 20.05
C THR A 763 4.17 -25.77 19.55
N VAL A 764 4.70 -24.63 19.99
CA VAL A 764 6.09 -24.22 19.69
C VAL A 764 7.11 -25.16 20.33
N SER A 765 6.86 -25.62 21.57
CA SER A 765 7.71 -26.63 22.22
C SER A 765 7.71 -27.95 21.45
N ARG A 766 6.55 -28.44 21.00
CA ARG A 766 6.39 -29.67 20.19
C ARG A 766 7.09 -29.59 18.84
N ASN A 767 7.12 -28.41 18.23
CA ASN A 767 7.84 -28.17 16.97
C ASN A 767 9.35 -27.93 17.17
N GLY A 768 9.82 -27.98 18.42
CA GLY A 768 11.22 -28.04 18.82
C GLY A 768 11.84 -26.69 19.18
N GLY A 769 11.07 -25.85 19.87
CA GLY A 769 11.51 -24.61 20.55
C GLY A 769 11.35 -23.34 19.70
N PRO A 770 11.22 -22.16 20.34
CA PRO A 770 10.99 -20.90 19.65
C PRO A 770 12.17 -20.49 18.76
N CYS A 771 11.85 -19.98 17.58
CA CYS A 771 12.82 -19.55 16.60
C CYS A 771 13.53 -18.27 17.07
N LYS A 772 14.82 -18.35 17.43
CA LYS A 772 15.60 -17.17 17.85
C LYS A 772 16.26 -16.43 16.68
N THR A 773 16.31 -17.05 15.50
CA THR A 773 16.98 -16.52 14.30
C THR A 773 16.24 -16.90 13.03
N GLN A 774 16.52 -16.18 11.93
CA GLN A 774 16.03 -16.53 10.59
C GLN A 774 16.37 -17.97 10.16
N GLN A 775 17.50 -18.50 10.63
CA GLN A 775 17.95 -19.86 10.33
C GLN A 775 17.17 -20.92 11.11
N ASP A 776 16.61 -20.57 12.26
CA ASP A 776 15.76 -21.47 13.05
C ASP A 776 14.38 -21.60 12.41
N VAL A 777 13.88 -20.53 11.79
CA VAL A 777 12.70 -20.59 10.91
C VAL A 777 12.95 -21.53 9.73
N ASP A 778 14.14 -21.49 9.11
CA ASP A 778 14.51 -22.46 8.05
C ASP A 778 14.54 -23.91 8.57
N LYS A 779 15.11 -24.16 9.75
CA LYS A 779 15.09 -25.49 10.39
C LYS A 779 13.66 -25.95 10.72
N MET A 780 12.80 -25.04 11.18
CA MET A 780 11.38 -25.31 11.42
C MET A 780 10.66 -25.68 10.12
N MET A 781 10.92 -24.96 9.02
CA MET A 781 10.34 -25.27 7.71
C MET A 781 10.81 -26.64 7.17
N LEU A 782 12.06 -27.03 7.41
CA LEU A 782 12.55 -28.38 7.10
C LEU A 782 11.89 -29.46 7.96
N ARG A 783 11.68 -29.22 9.27
CA ARG A 783 10.86 -30.09 10.14
C ARG A 783 9.38 -30.18 9.70
N PHE A 784 8.94 -29.25 8.86
CA PHE A 784 7.61 -29.23 8.26
C PHE A 784 7.58 -29.78 6.83
N GLU A 785 8.66 -30.32 6.28
CA GLU A 785 8.59 -31.15 5.06
C GLU A 785 7.75 -32.42 5.32
N GLY A 786 7.10 -32.94 4.28
CA GLY A 786 6.13 -34.05 4.39
C GLY A 786 4.78 -33.75 5.09
N LYS A 787 4.72 -32.80 6.04
CA LYS A 787 3.50 -32.53 6.84
C LYS A 787 2.29 -32.00 6.04
N PRO A 788 1.04 -32.20 6.53
CA PRO A 788 -0.16 -31.59 5.95
C PRO A 788 -0.12 -30.06 5.96
N ARG A 789 -0.68 -29.41 4.93
CA ARG A 789 -0.63 -27.94 4.75
C ARG A 789 -1.20 -27.16 5.94
N ALA A 790 -2.26 -27.67 6.57
CA ALA A 790 -2.85 -27.09 7.78
C ALA A 790 -1.85 -27.08 8.95
N GLU A 791 -1.23 -28.22 9.28
CA GLU A 791 -0.26 -28.31 10.37
C GLU A 791 0.96 -27.41 10.15
N LYS A 792 1.42 -27.23 8.89
CA LYS A 792 2.49 -26.26 8.59
C LYS A 792 2.05 -24.83 8.90
N ARG A 793 0.88 -24.41 8.38
CA ARG A 793 0.32 -23.06 8.59
C ARG A 793 0.18 -22.78 10.08
N GLU A 794 -0.35 -23.75 10.82
CA GLU A 794 -0.60 -23.64 12.26
C GLU A 794 0.70 -23.58 13.08
N GLY A 795 1.69 -24.43 12.78
CA GLY A 795 3.01 -24.35 13.45
C GLY A 795 3.71 -23.00 13.25
N ILE A 796 3.59 -22.41 12.04
CA ILE A 796 4.13 -21.07 11.75
C ILE A 796 3.31 -19.97 12.43
N ARG A 797 1.98 -20.12 12.52
CA ARG A 797 1.08 -19.19 13.23
C ARG A 797 1.42 -19.13 14.71
N CYS A 798 1.49 -20.28 15.38
CA CYS A 798 1.88 -20.38 16.79
C CYS A 798 3.28 -19.79 17.04
N GLU A 799 4.26 -19.99 16.15
CA GLU A 799 5.58 -19.36 16.27
C GLU A 799 5.49 -17.82 16.18
N ILE A 800 4.76 -17.26 15.21
CA ILE A 800 4.53 -15.80 15.10
C ILE A 800 3.85 -15.25 16.37
N LEU A 801 2.87 -15.97 16.93
CA LEU A 801 2.19 -15.57 18.15
C LEU A 801 3.07 -15.71 19.40
N TYR A 802 3.97 -16.71 19.46
CA TYR A 802 4.96 -16.83 20.53
C TYR A 802 5.93 -15.65 20.52
N GLN A 803 6.42 -15.24 19.34
CA GLN A 803 7.27 -14.05 19.19
C GLN A 803 6.55 -12.78 19.68
N LYS A 804 5.29 -12.56 19.28
CA LYS A 804 4.48 -11.42 19.73
C LYS A 804 4.14 -11.45 21.22
N MET A 805 3.48 -12.50 21.67
CA MET A 805 2.74 -12.53 22.94
C MET A 805 3.56 -13.06 24.12
N ILE A 806 4.73 -13.65 23.87
CA ILE A 806 5.53 -14.35 24.91
C ILE A 806 6.96 -13.82 24.94
N LEU A 807 7.57 -13.55 23.79
CA LEU A 807 8.87 -12.87 23.69
C LEU A 807 8.77 -11.34 23.52
N ASN A 808 7.54 -10.80 23.41
CA ASN A 808 7.24 -9.38 23.26
C ASN A 808 8.01 -8.69 22.12
N ASN A 809 8.21 -9.39 21.01
CA ASN A 809 8.89 -8.87 19.83
C ASN A 809 7.97 -7.87 19.08
N THR A 810 8.41 -6.60 19.03
CA THR A 810 7.64 -5.48 18.48
C THR A 810 7.91 -5.20 16.99
N ASP A 811 8.66 -6.06 16.29
CA ASP A 811 8.97 -5.84 14.87
C ASP A 811 7.70 -5.86 13.99
N GLN A 812 7.54 -4.80 13.19
CA GLN A 812 6.35 -4.55 12.36
C GLN A 812 6.03 -5.69 11.37
N ASN A 813 6.98 -6.55 11.00
CA ASN A 813 6.74 -7.69 10.13
C ASN A 813 5.89 -8.77 10.80
N LEU A 814 5.87 -8.88 12.14
CA LEU A 814 4.94 -9.77 12.83
C LEU A 814 3.49 -9.28 12.71
N PHE A 815 3.25 -7.98 12.58
CA PHE A 815 1.92 -7.37 12.74
C PHE A 815 1.16 -7.14 11.42
N CYS A 816 1.67 -7.60 10.29
CA CYS A 816 1.00 -7.44 8.97
C CYS A 816 0.13 -8.64 8.55
N THR A 817 -0.84 -8.40 7.67
CA THR A 817 -1.75 -9.40 7.10
C THR A 817 -1.02 -10.52 6.31
N PHE A 818 -1.35 -11.79 6.58
CA PHE A 818 -0.65 -12.94 6.01
C PHE A 818 -1.43 -13.68 4.92
N HIS A 819 -1.41 -13.15 3.69
CA HIS A 819 -2.15 -13.73 2.55
C HIS A 819 -1.78 -15.18 2.14
N ASN A 820 -0.68 -15.75 2.66
CA ASN A 820 -0.34 -17.17 2.51
C ASN A 820 0.81 -17.59 3.46
N THR A 821 1.00 -18.89 3.61
CA THR A 821 2.04 -19.53 4.44
C THR A 821 3.46 -19.05 4.09
N THR A 822 3.77 -18.78 2.82
CA THR A 822 5.08 -18.26 2.41
C THR A 822 5.28 -16.82 2.89
N HIS A 823 4.22 -15.99 2.90
CA HIS A 823 4.26 -14.65 3.46
C HIS A 823 4.47 -14.69 4.99
N MET A 824 3.80 -15.60 5.70
CA MET A 824 4.02 -15.83 7.14
C MET A 824 5.49 -16.13 7.44
N VAL A 825 6.10 -17.08 6.72
CA VAL A 825 7.51 -17.47 6.89
C VAL A 825 8.47 -16.32 6.57
N LEU A 826 8.24 -15.61 5.46
CA LEU A 826 9.05 -14.48 5.04
C LEU A 826 9.03 -13.37 6.10
N LYS A 827 7.85 -13.08 6.65
CA LYS A 827 7.65 -12.03 7.64
C LYS A 827 8.20 -12.40 9.02
N LEU A 828 7.95 -13.63 9.49
CA LEU A 828 8.58 -14.19 10.69
C LEU A 828 10.11 -14.15 10.62
N LYS A 829 10.70 -14.39 9.44
CA LYS A 829 12.14 -14.20 9.23
C LYS A 829 12.53 -12.72 9.34
N LEU A 830 11.85 -11.81 8.65
CA LEU A 830 12.20 -10.38 8.72
C LEU A 830 12.18 -9.84 10.15
N SER A 831 11.23 -10.28 10.99
CA SER A 831 11.13 -9.92 12.40
C SER A 831 12.10 -10.60 13.36
N LEU A 832 12.84 -11.60 12.90
CA LEU A 832 13.85 -12.28 13.71
C LEU A 832 15.23 -11.79 13.32
N PRO A 833 16.15 -11.62 14.30
CA PRO A 833 17.50 -11.21 13.98
C PRO A 833 18.09 -12.21 12.99
N ARG A 834 18.55 -11.69 11.87
CA ARG A 834 19.54 -12.38 11.05
C ARG A 834 20.83 -12.38 11.87
N VAL A 835 20.93 -13.31 12.83
CA VAL A 835 22.21 -13.90 13.18
C VAL A 835 22.83 -14.23 11.85
N LYS A 836 23.87 -13.47 11.46
CA LYS A 836 24.66 -13.79 10.29
C LYS A 836 25.06 -15.25 10.53
N PRO A 837 24.70 -16.22 9.67
CA PRO A 837 25.47 -17.44 9.66
C PRO A 837 26.93 -16.99 9.51
N GLY A 838 27.87 -17.56 10.28
CA GLY A 838 29.28 -17.14 10.34
C GLY A 838 30.02 -17.42 9.03
N TYR A 839 29.51 -16.78 7.99
CA TYR A 839 29.54 -17.07 6.57
C TYR A 839 29.61 -15.68 5.95
N SER A 840 30.84 -15.19 5.84
CA SER A 840 31.16 -14.15 4.88
C SER A 840 30.57 -14.54 3.53
N LEU A 841 29.99 -13.59 2.80
CA LEU A 841 29.57 -13.84 1.42
C LEU A 841 30.79 -13.96 0.48
N VAL A 842 32.01 -13.83 1.00
CA VAL A 842 33.26 -13.91 0.23
C VAL A 842 34.21 -15.02 0.71
N TRP A 843 34.16 -15.44 1.99
CA TRP A 843 35.09 -16.44 2.56
C TRP A 843 34.42 -17.54 3.41
N ALA A 844 34.33 -18.75 2.87
CA ALA A 844 34.05 -19.98 3.63
C ALA A 844 34.69 -21.20 2.94
N PRO A 845 35.35 -22.13 3.65
CA PRO A 845 34.59 -23.34 4.01
C PRO A 845 34.81 -23.87 5.44
N LYS A 846 33.69 -24.37 5.98
CA LYS A 846 33.43 -25.26 7.13
C LYS A 846 34.58 -25.72 8.05
N LYS A 847 34.29 -25.61 9.36
CA LYS A 847 34.96 -26.28 10.48
C LYS A 847 35.11 -27.80 10.26
N THR A 848 36.30 -28.34 10.54
CA THR A 848 36.50 -29.75 10.87
C THR A 848 35.91 -30.07 12.25
N LYS A 849 35.50 -31.33 12.48
CA LYS A 849 34.95 -31.78 13.77
C LYS A 849 36.07 -32.12 14.75
N THR A 850 36.03 -31.56 15.96
CA THR A 850 36.75 -32.13 17.10
C THR A 850 36.12 -33.46 17.54
N LYS A 851 36.95 -34.43 17.95
CA LYS A 851 36.46 -35.65 18.63
C LYS A 851 35.94 -35.27 20.03
N PRO A 852 34.89 -35.94 20.55
CA PRO A 852 34.54 -35.84 21.96
C PRO A 852 35.62 -36.55 22.79
N VAL A 853 36.03 -35.91 23.90
CA VAL A 853 36.71 -36.60 25.00
C VAL A 853 35.62 -37.21 25.87
N PHE A 854 35.72 -38.53 26.13
CA PHE A 854 34.83 -39.18 27.08
C PHE A 854 35.23 -38.77 28.51
N GLN A 855 34.27 -38.27 29.29
CA GLN A 855 34.34 -38.38 30.75
C GLN A 855 33.69 -39.69 31.14
N ASN A 856 34.42 -40.52 31.89
CA ASN A 856 33.92 -41.79 32.38
C ASN A 856 32.94 -41.55 33.54
N ALA A 857 31.75 -42.14 33.44
CA ALA A 857 30.84 -42.34 34.57
C ALA A 857 30.53 -43.84 34.63
N THR A 858 31.40 -44.59 35.32
CA THR A 858 31.21 -46.02 35.58
C THR A 858 30.63 -46.23 36.97
N ASP A 859 29.44 -46.81 36.96
CA ASP A 859 28.92 -47.80 37.92
C ASP A 859 28.66 -47.37 39.37
N ALA A 860 27.37 -47.45 39.73
CA ALA A 860 26.94 -47.57 41.11
C ALA A 860 27.00 -49.05 41.54
N ALA A 861 27.69 -49.35 42.64
CA ALA A 861 27.60 -50.64 43.32
C ALA A 861 27.90 -50.51 44.81
N THR A 862 26.92 -50.88 45.66
CA THR A 862 27.02 -50.98 47.14
C THR A 862 27.38 -49.68 47.90
N GLY A 863 26.95 -49.48 49.15
CA GLY A 863 26.06 -50.26 49.99
C GLY A 863 26.44 -50.16 51.47
N TRP A 864 25.44 -49.90 52.32
CA TRP A 864 25.49 -49.97 53.79
C TRP A 864 26.21 -48.84 54.58
N ASN A 865 25.37 -47.92 55.09
CA ASN A 865 25.02 -47.78 56.52
C ASN A 865 26.00 -47.19 57.58
N ILE A 866 25.36 -46.56 58.58
CA ILE A 866 25.80 -46.35 59.99
C ILE A 866 26.70 -45.12 60.30
N THR A 867 25.99 -43.99 60.45
CA THR A 867 26.01 -43.02 61.59
C THR A 867 27.29 -42.43 62.18
N ALA A 868 27.14 -41.13 62.53
CA ALA A 868 27.68 -40.45 63.72
C ALA A 868 29.18 -40.06 63.74
N ALA A 869 29.58 -38.99 64.43
CA ALA A 869 28.84 -37.78 64.86
C ALA A 869 29.85 -36.71 65.36
N HIS A 870 29.34 -35.48 65.54
CA HIS A 870 29.86 -34.42 66.41
C HIS A 870 31.22 -33.76 66.11
N ASP A 871 31.18 -32.43 66.23
CA ASP A 871 32.17 -31.47 66.78
C ASP A 871 33.60 -31.43 66.21
N GLY A 872 34.22 -30.25 66.06
CA GLY A 872 33.70 -28.90 66.33
C GLY A 872 34.82 -27.83 66.25
N ILE A 873 34.52 -26.63 66.76
CA ILE A 873 35.26 -25.35 66.63
C ILE A 873 35.03 -24.68 65.28
#